data_AF-A0A4Q2UJ61-F1
#
_entry.id   AF-A0A4Q2UJ61-F1
#
_cell.length_a   1.000
_cell.length_b   1.000
_cell.length_c   1.000
_cell.angle_alpha   90.00
_cell.angle_beta   90.00
_cell.angle_gamma   90.00
#
_symmetry.space_group_name_H-M   'P 1'
#
loop_
_entity.id
_entity.type
_entity.pdbx_description
1 polymer ?
#
loop_
_entity_poly.entity_id
_entity_poly.type
_entity_poly.pdbx_seq_one_letter_code
_entity_poly.pdbx_strand_id
1 'polypeptide(L)'
;MSSLFFWKEWSRPYRFAYLISLSAVFVALILFIVAWGRGLGNVVRWDVLSELNELPVTFRTFTDGLLDYAVNGKAYAVSEQFVASPMQVNPHIATALLAGICIAFTLLLSAITRFDRVRYLVGMGALILGLAFFRFEMLEVPGLGGSRLFLILTVLFGSVSYFFHAFRSDQLILVRLGVFASLIGMTVATLGALSPVEQPVLTIVSYSMPVMLAFSIGFIFFIAAEILAGLVWVTTAGGSGKVLGLSNFLFISGLYLVNLVLIWLKNTRMIDWELLAISPFVLYLISVTLGIWGFRRLVEQQQLVSFRDGGAFLYAGLALLTTLTMGYAFATANDPLIEVFEDVIVYTHLAMGLAFIVYVLINFLPIFQQGRAVYRILYLPKRLELSLFRLVAVFLVLTLVASGNTITLKQAMAGYYNNLGDLYTATGELASAQAFYEQALEQEFQNHKSNYALASLATAQNDQTAAAFYFQKATLKQPQPHDYAALSQTFLQTDLFFEAVKTLQQGLRQFPGSGELQNNLGYLYARTSVADSAYYYLQAATGNTSRSDVPAANLLGFYARNPQVLSADSSLARNTNEFEYESYQANALALRLVASTGPAAQPVRPAWLTTDQVGEGLSVGRFASVYNYALASQQPDSTLARTLQRQADAPANQDFTDDLLLARAVAEYTAHNHPTAFGLLSQLAEGDPKQGDMYRSVTGLLLMEQGLYRKAADQFADNSDTTSIYHRAVALTKAGDPALAQSLWETAARSDSNVSALKQVLYEERTPQTDLEKAFYVSYRLDNPNRGRYWETIRNPTLKTVAGVALANDYLDAVQWRNTQLMLSGLPADTTISDYAVSLRNLAALRLSAFRRSIGSAETMARQPILPQHQAERAYWLAQAYERSRQPAKAGVVYREALQLAPLNAQIVTAAAQFERQRNRIRPAYELVLKALLFNEDNAELLKTYVTLCLDQSLFDYASDGLAKLRAAAPATDYQAFTATYQEKLASIEKSREKFGQ
;
A
#
# COMPACT_ATOMS: atom_id res chain seq x y z
N MET A 1 -44.02 -12.03 31.49
CA MET A 1 -42.75 -12.60 31.01
C MET A 1 -42.77 -14.13 30.83
N SER A 2 -43.61 -14.90 31.53
CA SER A 2 -43.71 -16.37 31.37
C SER A 2 -44.18 -16.83 29.98
N SER A 3 -44.95 -16.01 29.25
CA SER A 3 -45.47 -16.38 27.92
C SER A 3 -44.48 -16.22 26.75
N LEU A 4 -43.43 -15.40 26.89
CA LEU A 4 -42.48 -15.13 25.81
C LEU A 4 -41.49 -16.28 25.61
N PHE A 5 -41.00 -16.87 26.70
CA PHE A 5 -40.04 -17.97 26.72
C PHE A 5 -40.71 -19.30 27.07
N PHE A 6 -41.73 -19.68 26.32
CA PHE A 6 -42.57 -20.85 26.61
C PHE A 6 -41.81 -22.18 26.69
N TRP A 7 -40.65 -22.28 26.02
CA TRP A 7 -39.79 -23.45 26.07
C TRP A 7 -39.08 -23.65 27.41
N LYS A 8 -39.20 -22.72 28.36
CA LYS A 8 -38.71 -22.92 29.74
C LYS A 8 -39.39 -24.09 30.44
N GLU A 9 -40.64 -24.38 30.07
CA GLU A 9 -41.47 -25.46 30.60
C GLU A 9 -41.16 -26.82 29.95
N TRP A 10 -40.28 -26.88 28.94
CA TRP A 10 -39.93 -28.11 28.24
C TRP A 10 -38.89 -28.93 29.01
N SER A 11 -38.87 -30.24 28.78
CA SER A 11 -37.83 -31.11 29.34
C SER A 11 -36.45 -30.73 28.80
N ARG A 12 -35.40 -31.01 29.60
CA ARG A 12 -34.02 -30.59 29.27
C ARG A 12 -33.58 -30.96 27.84
N PRO A 13 -33.83 -32.18 27.32
CA PRO A 13 -33.40 -32.55 25.96
C PRO A 13 -34.09 -31.73 24.86
N TYR A 14 -35.41 -31.52 24.96
CA TYR A 14 -36.16 -30.74 23.96
C TYR A 14 -35.80 -29.26 24.01
N ARG A 15 -35.65 -28.72 25.22
CA ARG A 15 -35.22 -27.33 25.42
C ARG A 15 -33.82 -27.10 24.86
N PHE A 16 -32.89 -28.01 25.10
CA PHE A 16 -31.52 -27.93 24.58
C PHE A 16 -31.49 -27.98 23.04
N ALA A 17 -32.14 -28.99 22.45
CA ALA A 17 -32.20 -29.12 20.99
C ALA A 17 -32.82 -27.88 20.32
N TYR A 18 -33.93 -27.37 20.86
CA TYR A 18 -34.58 -26.18 20.32
C TYR A 18 -33.74 -24.91 20.45
N LEU A 19 -33.05 -24.72 21.58
CA LEU A 19 -32.15 -23.58 21.75
C LEU A 19 -30.98 -23.63 20.76
N ILE A 20 -30.41 -24.80 20.48
CA ILE A 20 -29.38 -24.96 19.43
C ILE A 20 -29.94 -24.58 18.06
N SER A 21 -31.14 -25.06 17.71
CA SER A 21 -31.78 -24.70 16.44
C SER A 21 -32.04 -23.19 16.33
N LEU A 22 -32.51 -22.55 17.40
CA LEU A 22 -32.69 -21.10 17.44
C LEU A 22 -31.37 -20.34 17.35
N SER A 23 -30.31 -20.83 18.00
CA SER A 23 -28.97 -20.25 17.88
C SER A 23 -28.46 -20.31 16.44
N ALA A 24 -28.68 -21.42 15.72
CA ALA A 24 -28.33 -21.53 14.31
C ALA A 24 -29.08 -20.51 13.44
N VAL A 25 -30.40 -20.36 13.65
CA VAL A 25 -31.21 -19.33 12.96
C VAL A 25 -30.71 -17.93 13.29
N PHE A 26 -30.42 -17.65 14.56
CA PHE A 26 -29.92 -16.34 15.00
C PHE A 26 -28.56 -15.99 14.37
N VAL A 27 -27.63 -16.94 14.32
CA VAL A 27 -26.35 -16.76 13.61
C VAL A 27 -26.59 -16.51 12.12
N ALA A 28 -27.48 -17.26 11.48
CA ALA A 28 -27.82 -17.02 10.08
C ALA A 28 -28.41 -15.62 9.84
N LEU A 29 -29.26 -15.12 10.75
CA LEU A 29 -29.80 -13.75 10.68
C LEU A 29 -28.71 -12.69 10.80
N ILE A 30 -27.73 -12.88 11.71
CA ILE A 30 -26.58 -11.97 11.83
C ILE A 30 -25.75 -11.99 10.54
N LEU A 31 -25.42 -13.17 10.02
CA LEU A 31 -24.65 -13.30 8.78
C LEU A 31 -25.36 -12.66 7.60
N PHE A 32 -26.68 -12.84 7.49
CA PHE A 32 -27.52 -12.18 6.50
C PHE A 32 -27.45 -10.65 6.62
N ILE A 33 -27.59 -10.09 7.84
CA ILE A 33 -27.51 -8.64 8.07
C ILE A 33 -26.12 -8.10 7.72
N VAL A 34 -25.05 -8.82 8.07
CA VAL A 34 -23.67 -8.43 7.73
C VAL A 34 -23.45 -8.45 6.23
N ALA A 35 -23.89 -9.50 5.54
CA ALA A 35 -23.80 -9.60 4.08
C ALA A 35 -24.60 -8.48 3.40
N TRP A 36 -25.80 -8.19 3.90
CA TRP A 36 -26.64 -7.10 3.41
C TRP A 36 -25.97 -5.73 3.58
N GLY A 37 -25.39 -5.44 4.75
CA GLY A 37 -24.73 -4.17 5.02
C GLY A 37 -23.45 -3.93 4.21
N ARG A 38 -22.73 -4.99 3.83
CA ARG A 38 -21.52 -4.89 2.99
C ARG A 38 -21.83 -4.68 1.50
N GLY A 39 -22.99 -5.13 1.03
CA GLY A 39 -23.40 -4.99 -0.37
C GLY A 39 -22.37 -5.56 -1.36
N LEU A 40 -21.99 -4.78 -2.38
CA LEU A 40 -21.01 -5.18 -3.39
C LEU A 40 -19.62 -5.47 -2.79
N GLY A 41 -19.30 -4.89 -1.62
CA GLY A 41 -18.05 -5.12 -0.89
C GLY A 41 -17.80 -6.57 -0.46
N ASN A 42 -18.79 -7.46 -0.60
CA ASN A 42 -18.61 -8.90 -0.37
C ASN A 42 -17.81 -9.61 -1.49
N VAL A 43 -17.82 -9.07 -2.71
CA VAL A 43 -17.21 -9.70 -3.90
C VAL A 43 -16.27 -8.79 -4.68
N VAL A 44 -16.41 -7.46 -4.55
CA VAL A 44 -15.49 -6.49 -5.13
C VAL A 44 -14.84 -5.71 -3.99
N ARG A 45 -13.52 -5.68 -3.94
CA ARG A 45 -12.75 -4.92 -2.94
C ARG A 45 -12.07 -3.71 -3.58
N TRP A 46 -11.71 -2.75 -2.75
CA TRP A 46 -10.81 -1.67 -3.13
C TRP A 46 -9.36 -2.15 -2.98
N ASP A 47 -8.66 -2.20 -4.11
CA ASP A 47 -7.20 -2.36 -4.18
C ASP A 47 -6.55 -1.00 -4.43
N VAL A 48 -5.26 -0.87 -4.12
CA VAL A 48 -4.49 0.37 -4.33
C VAL A 48 -3.44 0.11 -5.40
N LEU A 49 -3.46 0.90 -6.47
CA LEU A 49 -2.43 0.89 -7.50
C LEU A 49 -1.50 2.09 -7.28
N SER A 50 -0.21 1.81 -7.07
CA SER A 50 0.82 2.82 -6.83
C SER A 50 1.69 3.07 -8.07
N GLU A 51 2.04 4.32 -8.32
CA GLU A 51 2.89 4.78 -9.41
C GLU A 51 4.06 5.60 -8.88
N LEU A 52 5.27 5.31 -9.36
CA LEU A 52 6.48 6.08 -9.07
C LEU A 52 6.57 7.31 -9.97
N ASN A 53 6.84 8.46 -9.36
CA ASN A 53 7.05 9.73 -10.02
C ASN A 53 8.44 10.26 -9.65
N GLU A 54 9.28 10.51 -10.65
CA GLU A 54 10.62 11.07 -10.43
C GLU A 54 10.56 12.58 -10.18
N LEU A 55 11.32 13.04 -9.19
CA LEU A 55 11.44 14.44 -8.80
C LEU A 55 12.91 14.87 -8.83
N PRO A 56 13.28 15.91 -9.58
CA PRO A 56 14.65 16.43 -9.52
C PRO A 56 14.92 17.04 -8.15
N VAL A 57 16.03 16.64 -7.51
CA VAL A 57 16.43 17.11 -6.18
C VAL A 57 17.92 17.39 -6.10
N THR A 58 18.30 18.31 -5.22
CA THR A 58 19.68 18.47 -4.78
C THR A 58 19.81 17.81 -3.42
N PHE A 59 20.39 16.61 -3.37
CA PHE A 59 20.46 15.83 -2.12
C PHE A 59 21.69 16.18 -1.26
N ARG A 60 22.68 16.85 -1.85
CA ARG A 60 23.86 17.34 -1.12
C ARG A 60 24.33 18.67 -1.68
N THR A 61 24.67 19.59 -0.81
CA THR A 61 25.30 20.87 -1.15
C THR A 61 26.56 21.05 -0.33
N PHE A 62 27.59 21.63 -0.93
CA PHE A 62 28.81 22.02 -0.22
C PHE A 62 29.37 23.30 -0.84
N THR A 63 30.16 24.04 -0.07
CA THR A 63 30.80 25.29 -0.49
C THR A 63 32.29 25.23 -0.23
N ASP A 64 33.06 25.88 -1.09
CA ASP A 64 34.48 26.15 -0.84
C ASP A 64 34.74 27.59 -0.35
N GLY A 65 33.67 28.35 -0.10
CA GLY A 65 33.69 29.75 0.35
C GLY A 65 33.83 30.77 -0.77
N LEU A 66 34.12 30.33 -1.99
CA LEU A 66 34.10 31.15 -3.21
C LEU A 66 32.95 30.71 -4.14
N LEU A 67 32.74 29.41 -4.27
CA LEU A 67 31.74 28.77 -5.12
C LEU A 67 30.92 27.76 -4.31
N ASP A 68 29.65 27.64 -4.68
CA ASP A 68 28.71 26.67 -4.12
C ASP A 68 28.44 25.56 -5.13
N TYR A 69 28.40 24.32 -4.65
CA TYR A 69 28.20 23.13 -5.45
C TYR A 69 26.94 22.40 -5.02
N ALA A 70 26.15 21.99 -6.00
CA ALA A 70 24.92 21.24 -5.82
C ALA A 70 25.08 19.86 -6.47
N VAL A 71 25.08 18.81 -5.64
CA VAL A 71 25.04 17.44 -6.11
C VAL A 71 23.58 17.10 -6.39
N ASN A 72 23.25 17.05 -7.67
CA ASN A 72 21.90 16.80 -8.15
C ASN A 72 21.65 15.31 -8.33
N GLY A 73 20.39 14.92 -8.17
CA GLY A 73 19.90 13.59 -8.44
C GLY A 73 18.38 13.61 -8.57
N LYS A 74 17.76 12.46 -8.36
CA LYS A 74 16.30 12.31 -8.34
C LYS A 74 15.85 11.76 -6.99
N ALA A 75 14.64 12.10 -6.58
CA ALA A 75 13.86 11.48 -5.52
C ALA A 75 12.58 10.89 -6.11
N TYR A 76 11.90 10.03 -5.37
CA TYR A 76 10.65 9.40 -5.82
C TYR A 76 9.45 9.84 -4.99
N ALA A 77 8.42 10.36 -5.65
CA ALA A 77 7.09 10.47 -5.07
C ALA A 77 6.20 9.32 -5.56
N VAL A 78 5.35 8.80 -4.69
CA VAL A 78 4.37 7.77 -4.98
C VAL A 78 3.00 8.42 -5.15
N SER A 79 2.35 8.19 -6.28
CA SER A 79 0.95 8.57 -6.50
C SER A 79 0.11 7.30 -6.57
N GLU A 80 -1.06 7.30 -5.95
CA GLU A 80 -1.88 6.11 -5.75
C GLU A 80 -3.34 6.32 -6.14
N GLN A 81 -3.96 5.29 -6.68
CA GLN A 81 -5.38 5.30 -6.99
C GLN A 81 -6.07 4.05 -6.44
N PHE A 82 -7.31 4.19 -6.03
CA PHE A 82 -8.17 3.08 -5.66
C PHE A 82 -8.71 2.42 -6.92
N VAL A 83 -8.41 1.13 -7.10
CA VAL A 83 -8.93 0.34 -8.21
C VAL A 83 -9.92 -0.67 -7.65
N ALA A 84 -11.07 -0.80 -8.29
CA ALA A 84 -12.01 -1.85 -7.93
C ALA A 84 -11.49 -3.18 -8.46
N SER A 85 -11.42 -4.20 -7.60
CA SER A 85 -10.95 -5.52 -7.98
C SER A 85 -11.87 -6.18 -9.02
N PRO A 86 -11.39 -7.16 -9.79
CA PRO A 86 -12.28 -8.10 -10.47
C PRO A 86 -13.29 -8.69 -9.47
N MET A 87 -14.50 -9.03 -9.94
CA MET A 87 -15.50 -9.66 -9.08
C MET A 87 -15.03 -11.06 -8.66
N GLN A 88 -14.87 -11.25 -7.35
CA GLN A 88 -14.31 -12.46 -6.77
C GLN A 88 -15.40 -13.49 -6.51
N VAL A 89 -15.16 -14.73 -6.94
CA VAL A 89 -15.95 -15.88 -6.54
C VAL A 89 -15.32 -16.49 -5.29
N ASN A 90 -16.11 -16.63 -4.22
CA ASN A 90 -15.65 -17.13 -2.92
C ASN A 90 -16.26 -18.51 -2.59
N PRO A 91 -15.64 -19.65 -2.96
CA PRO A 91 -16.19 -20.99 -2.72
C PRO A 91 -16.45 -21.33 -1.24
N HIS A 92 -15.75 -20.67 -0.31
CA HIS A 92 -15.97 -20.83 1.12
C HIS A 92 -17.36 -20.38 1.58
N ILE A 93 -17.96 -19.40 0.90
CA ILE A 93 -19.33 -18.94 1.18
C ILE A 93 -20.33 -20.04 0.80
N ALA A 94 -20.12 -20.72 -0.33
CA ALA A 94 -20.92 -21.89 -0.71
C ALA A 94 -20.73 -23.04 0.28
N THR A 95 -19.53 -23.20 0.85
CA THR A 95 -19.28 -24.20 1.90
C THR A 95 -20.07 -23.91 3.18
N ALA A 96 -20.10 -22.65 3.62
CA ALA A 96 -20.91 -22.24 4.75
C ALA A 96 -22.42 -22.42 4.48
N LEU A 97 -22.88 -22.10 3.27
CA LEU A 97 -24.27 -22.34 2.86
C LEU A 97 -24.60 -23.84 2.87
N LEU A 98 -23.76 -24.71 2.30
CA LEU A 98 -24.01 -26.16 2.29
C LEU A 98 -24.06 -26.73 3.71
N ALA A 99 -23.16 -26.31 4.61
CA ALA A 99 -23.20 -26.72 6.00
C ALA A 99 -24.53 -26.31 6.67
N GLY A 100 -24.99 -25.09 6.42
CA GLY A 100 -26.28 -24.61 6.90
C GLY A 100 -27.49 -25.34 6.29
N ILE A 101 -27.45 -25.67 4.99
CA ILE A 101 -28.43 -26.53 4.32
C ILE A 101 -28.47 -27.90 5.01
N CYS A 102 -27.33 -28.51 5.31
CA CYS A 102 -27.27 -29.80 6.00
C CYS A 102 -27.93 -29.74 7.37
N ILE A 103 -27.69 -28.68 8.15
CA ILE A 103 -28.35 -28.45 9.44
C ILE A 103 -29.86 -28.27 9.24
N ALA A 104 -30.27 -27.44 8.28
CA ALA A 104 -31.69 -27.22 7.98
C ALA A 104 -32.40 -28.53 7.61
N PHE A 105 -31.84 -29.32 6.68
CA PHE A 105 -32.41 -30.62 6.29
C PHE A 105 -32.42 -31.63 7.44
N THR A 106 -31.44 -31.61 8.34
CA THR A 106 -31.46 -32.41 9.57
C THR A 106 -32.69 -32.06 10.42
N LEU A 107 -32.97 -30.77 10.60
CA LEU A 107 -34.14 -30.28 11.34
C LEU A 107 -35.45 -30.67 10.66
N LEU A 108 -35.53 -30.49 9.33
CA LEU A 108 -36.71 -30.79 8.52
C LEU A 108 -37.05 -32.29 8.53
N LEU A 109 -36.08 -33.16 8.24
CA LEU A 109 -36.26 -34.61 8.26
C LEU A 109 -36.65 -35.10 9.66
N SER A 110 -36.00 -34.60 10.70
CA SER A 110 -36.33 -34.94 12.09
C SER A 110 -37.76 -34.52 12.46
N ALA A 111 -38.21 -33.34 12.00
CA ALA A 111 -39.54 -32.83 12.27
C ALA A 111 -40.64 -33.62 11.52
N ILE A 112 -40.44 -33.88 10.22
CA ILE A 112 -41.45 -34.51 9.36
C ILE A 112 -41.77 -35.93 9.83
N THR A 113 -40.80 -36.68 10.34
CA THR A 113 -41.01 -38.03 10.87
C THR A 113 -41.96 -38.10 12.08
N ARG A 114 -42.30 -36.97 12.70
CA ARG A 114 -43.25 -36.87 13.82
C ARG A 114 -44.69 -36.54 13.39
N PHE A 115 -44.90 -36.27 12.11
CA PHE A 115 -46.22 -35.95 11.60
C PHE A 115 -47.10 -37.19 11.45
N ASP A 116 -48.40 -36.97 11.39
CA ASP A 116 -49.37 -37.98 10.98
C ASP A 116 -49.12 -38.42 9.53
N ARG A 117 -49.65 -39.58 9.16
CA ARG A 117 -49.35 -40.25 7.89
C ARG A 117 -49.48 -39.33 6.67
N VAL A 118 -50.56 -38.53 6.59
CA VAL A 118 -50.81 -37.68 5.41
C VAL A 118 -49.75 -36.59 5.32
N ARG A 119 -49.50 -35.85 6.40
CA ARG A 119 -48.53 -34.75 6.41
C ARG A 119 -47.08 -35.25 6.33
N TYR A 120 -46.79 -36.44 6.85
CA TYR A 120 -45.52 -37.12 6.63
C TYR A 120 -45.29 -37.39 5.14
N LEU A 121 -46.27 -37.99 4.44
CA LEU A 121 -46.16 -38.29 3.01
C LEU A 121 -46.00 -37.01 2.17
N VAL A 122 -46.76 -35.95 2.49
CA VAL A 122 -46.62 -34.65 1.81
C VAL A 122 -45.25 -34.03 2.08
N GLY A 123 -44.80 -33.99 3.34
CA GLY A 123 -43.51 -33.42 3.73
C GLY A 123 -42.33 -34.17 3.11
N MET A 124 -42.34 -35.51 3.16
CA MET A 124 -41.31 -36.33 2.52
C MET A 124 -41.38 -36.24 1.00
N GLY A 125 -42.57 -36.17 0.40
CA GLY A 125 -42.73 -35.97 -1.04
C GLY A 125 -42.08 -34.65 -1.49
N ALA A 126 -42.28 -33.56 -0.76
CA ALA A 126 -41.64 -32.29 -1.03
C ALA A 126 -40.11 -32.35 -0.87
N LEU A 127 -39.59 -33.02 0.16
CA LEU A 127 -38.14 -33.18 0.34
C LEU A 127 -37.50 -34.07 -0.73
N ILE A 128 -38.17 -35.15 -1.15
CA ILE A 128 -37.67 -36.04 -2.21
C ILE A 128 -37.68 -35.31 -3.56
N LEU A 129 -38.75 -34.58 -3.87
CA LEU A 129 -38.79 -33.74 -5.06
C LEU A 129 -37.67 -32.70 -5.01
N GLY A 130 -37.46 -32.07 -3.85
CA GLY A 130 -36.37 -31.14 -3.65
C GLY A 130 -34.99 -31.75 -3.88
N LEU A 131 -34.76 -32.97 -3.38
CA LEU A 131 -33.52 -33.73 -3.57
C LEU A 131 -33.22 -34.00 -5.06
N ALA A 132 -34.23 -34.12 -5.92
CA ALA A 132 -34.04 -34.32 -7.35
C ALA A 132 -33.42 -33.09 -8.05
N PHE A 133 -33.66 -31.88 -7.53
CA PHE A 133 -33.14 -30.63 -8.09
C PHE A 133 -31.71 -30.30 -7.65
N PHE A 134 -31.12 -31.07 -6.74
CA PHE A 134 -29.71 -30.91 -6.35
C PHE A 134 -28.72 -31.38 -7.44
N ARG A 135 -29.21 -32.04 -8.50
CA ARG A 135 -28.40 -32.48 -9.65
C ARG A 135 -27.13 -33.22 -9.26
N PHE A 136 -27.25 -34.22 -8.38
CA PHE A 136 -26.10 -35.00 -7.88
C PHE A 136 -25.28 -35.67 -9.00
N GLU A 137 -25.87 -35.86 -10.18
CA GLU A 137 -25.17 -36.33 -11.38
C GLU A 137 -23.98 -35.43 -11.78
N MET A 138 -24.00 -34.14 -11.44
CA MET A 138 -22.93 -33.18 -11.75
C MET A 138 -21.69 -33.34 -10.85
N LEU A 139 -21.74 -34.21 -9.85
CA LEU A 139 -20.57 -34.58 -9.05
C LEU A 139 -19.71 -35.68 -9.71
N GLU A 140 -20.15 -36.22 -10.86
CA GLU A 140 -19.40 -37.19 -11.66
C GLU A 140 -18.83 -38.38 -10.87
N VAL A 141 -19.55 -38.84 -9.84
CA VAL A 141 -19.08 -39.92 -8.96
C VAL A 141 -18.89 -41.21 -9.77
N PRO A 142 -17.68 -41.81 -9.76
CA PRO A 142 -17.37 -42.97 -10.60
C PRO A 142 -18.33 -44.15 -10.38
N GLY A 143 -18.85 -44.72 -11.48
CA GLY A 143 -19.78 -45.85 -11.44
C GLY A 143 -21.24 -45.50 -11.07
N LEU A 144 -21.51 -44.25 -10.64
CA LEU A 144 -22.82 -43.76 -10.21
C LEU A 144 -23.39 -42.67 -11.14
N GLY A 145 -23.22 -42.85 -12.45
CA GLY A 145 -23.73 -41.91 -13.46
C GLY A 145 -25.26 -41.85 -13.57
N GLY A 146 -25.77 -40.73 -14.09
CA GLY A 146 -27.20 -40.46 -14.28
C GLY A 146 -27.96 -40.25 -12.97
N SER A 147 -29.24 -40.61 -12.93
CA SER A 147 -30.11 -40.43 -11.74
C SER A 147 -29.88 -41.45 -10.62
N ARG A 148 -28.89 -42.35 -10.74
CA ARG A 148 -28.66 -43.46 -9.78
C ARG A 148 -28.30 -42.95 -8.40
N LEU A 149 -27.42 -41.96 -8.30
CA LEU A 149 -27.01 -41.40 -7.02
C LEU A 149 -28.20 -40.76 -6.28
N PHE A 150 -29.03 -39.99 -7.00
CA PHE A 150 -30.28 -39.46 -6.47
C PHE A 150 -31.19 -40.58 -5.92
N LEU A 151 -31.42 -41.65 -6.69
CA LEU A 151 -32.27 -42.77 -6.26
C LEU A 151 -31.74 -43.46 -4.98
N ILE A 152 -30.42 -43.68 -4.90
CA ILE A 152 -29.78 -44.26 -3.71
C ILE A 152 -30.02 -43.36 -2.50
N LEU A 153 -29.79 -42.05 -2.64
CA LEU A 153 -30.01 -41.09 -1.56
C LEU A 153 -31.49 -41.01 -1.17
N THR A 154 -32.41 -41.04 -2.13
CA THR A 154 -33.86 -41.08 -1.86
C THR A 154 -34.24 -42.33 -1.05
N VAL A 155 -33.76 -43.52 -1.44
CA VAL A 155 -34.03 -44.76 -0.71
C VAL A 155 -33.40 -44.70 0.67
N LEU A 156 -32.17 -44.21 0.80
CA LEU A 156 -31.45 -44.10 2.07
C LEU A 156 -32.17 -43.17 3.06
N PHE A 157 -32.38 -41.91 2.69
CA PHE A 157 -33.07 -40.93 3.54
C PHE A 157 -34.55 -41.30 3.76
N GLY A 158 -35.22 -41.79 2.71
CA GLY A 158 -36.62 -42.21 2.77
C GLY A 158 -36.86 -43.39 3.70
N SER A 159 -36.00 -44.42 3.67
CA SER A 159 -36.12 -45.61 4.52
C SER A 159 -35.86 -45.29 5.99
N VAL A 160 -34.83 -44.51 6.29
CA VAL A 160 -34.52 -44.07 7.67
C VAL A 160 -35.63 -43.18 8.21
N SER A 161 -36.15 -42.26 7.39
CA SER A 161 -37.30 -41.43 7.74
C SER A 161 -38.55 -42.26 8.02
N TYR A 162 -38.86 -43.23 7.15
CA TYR A 162 -40.00 -44.11 7.33
C TYR A 162 -39.86 -45.01 8.55
N PHE A 163 -38.65 -45.49 8.85
CA PHE A 163 -38.36 -46.25 10.06
C PHE A 163 -38.76 -45.48 11.33
N PHE A 164 -38.36 -44.22 11.44
CA PHE A 164 -38.70 -43.36 12.56
C PHE A 164 -40.17 -42.93 12.62
N HIS A 165 -40.84 -42.86 11.46
CA HIS A 165 -42.26 -42.55 11.37
C HIS A 165 -43.14 -43.75 11.76
N ALA A 166 -42.88 -44.93 11.18
CA ALA A 166 -43.77 -46.09 11.27
C ALA A 166 -43.41 -47.07 12.40
N PHE A 167 -42.13 -47.29 12.67
CA PHE A 167 -41.68 -48.35 13.60
C PHE A 167 -41.17 -47.82 14.94
N ARG A 168 -40.54 -46.64 14.96
CA ARG A 168 -39.93 -46.03 16.15
C ARG A 168 -40.44 -44.61 16.41
N SER A 169 -41.77 -44.45 16.41
CA SER A 169 -42.45 -43.17 16.66
C SER A 169 -42.27 -42.64 18.10
N ASP A 170 -41.86 -43.51 19.03
CA ASP A 170 -41.58 -43.23 20.45
C ASP A 170 -40.28 -42.43 20.67
N GLN A 171 -39.30 -42.58 19.78
CA GLN A 171 -37.95 -42.04 19.96
C GLN A 171 -37.88 -40.51 20.03
N LEU A 172 -37.10 -40.00 21.00
CA LEU A 172 -36.89 -38.56 21.26
C LEU A 172 -36.37 -37.82 20.02
N ILE A 173 -36.69 -36.53 19.90
CA ILE A 173 -36.24 -35.70 18.77
C ILE A 173 -34.70 -35.65 18.66
N LEU A 174 -33.99 -35.66 19.79
CA LEU A 174 -32.52 -35.60 19.81
C LEU A 174 -31.87 -36.82 19.16
N VAL A 175 -32.48 -38.01 19.30
CA VAL A 175 -32.01 -39.23 18.62
C VAL A 175 -32.20 -39.10 17.11
N ARG A 176 -33.35 -38.56 16.67
CA ARG A 176 -33.64 -38.33 15.25
C ARG A 176 -32.66 -37.32 14.65
N LEU A 177 -32.42 -36.20 15.35
CA LEU A 177 -31.43 -35.19 14.96
C LEU A 177 -30.03 -35.80 14.86
N GLY A 178 -29.62 -36.60 15.83
CA GLY A 178 -28.32 -37.28 15.80
C GLY A 178 -28.19 -38.23 14.60
N VAL A 179 -29.19 -39.08 14.36
CA VAL A 179 -29.15 -40.04 13.23
C VAL A 179 -29.15 -39.32 11.88
N PHE A 180 -30.01 -38.32 11.68
CA PHE A 180 -30.03 -37.57 10.42
C PHE A 180 -28.77 -36.71 10.24
N ALA A 181 -28.23 -36.10 11.31
CA ALA A 181 -26.97 -35.36 11.24
C ALA A 181 -25.81 -36.28 10.86
N SER A 182 -25.71 -37.46 11.47
CA SER A 182 -24.70 -38.46 11.12
C SER A 182 -24.87 -38.95 9.69
N LEU A 183 -26.10 -39.24 9.27
CA LEU A 183 -26.38 -39.72 7.91
C LEU A 183 -26.01 -38.68 6.85
N ILE A 184 -26.40 -37.41 7.05
CA ILE A 184 -26.07 -36.31 6.15
C ILE A 184 -24.56 -36.06 6.17
N GLY A 185 -23.93 -36.02 7.35
CA GLY A 185 -22.48 -35.85 7.49
C GLY A 185 -21.68 -36.93 6.77
N MET A 186 -22.08 -38.20 6.93
CA MET A 186 -21.49 -39.32 6.19
C MET A 186 -21.69 -39.19 4.68
N THR A 187 -22.87 -38.74 4.24
CA THR A 187 -23.16 -38.52 2.82
C THR A 187 -22.24 -37.45 2.24
N VAL A 188 -22.14 -36.30 2.90
CA VAL A 188 -21.28 -35.20 2.47
C VAL A 188 -19.82 -35.62 2.46
N ALA A 189 -19.34 -36.32 3.49
CA ALA A 189 -17.96 -36.81 3.55
C ALA A 189 -17.67 -37.83 2.44
N THR A 190 -18.61 -38.74 2.16
CA THR A 190 -18.48 -39.76 1.10
C THR A 190 -18.48 -39.11 -0.28
N LEU A 191 -19.41 -38.19 -0.55
CA LEU A 191 -19.47 -37.49 -1.83
C LEU A 191 -18.25 -36.59 -2.05
N GLY A 192 -17.78 -35.90 -1.01
CA GLY A 192 -16.56 -35.10 -1.09
C GLY A 192 -15.30 -35.93 -1.36
N ALA A 193 -15.24 -37.17 -0.86
CA ALA A 193 -14.11 -38.06 -1.09
C ALA A 193 -14.14 -38.78 -2.45
N LEU A 194 -15.34 -39.00 -3.02
CA LEU A 194 -15.51 -39.78 -4.25
C LEU A 194 -15.69 -38.91 -5.52
N SER A 195 -16.05 -37.64 -5.38
CA SER A 195 -16.25 -36.73 -6.51
C SER A 195 -14.92 -36.29 -7.11
N PRO A 196 -14.67 -36.46 -8.43
CA PRO A 196 -13.47 -35.96 -9.10
C PRO A 196 -13.53 -34.46 -9.42
N VAL A 197 -14.69 -33.82 -9.27
CA VAL A 197 -14.90 -32.39 -9.55
C VAL A 197 -14.07 -31.51 -8.60
N GLU A 198 -13.40 -30.48 -9.14
CA GLU A 198 -12.52 -29.58 -8.37
C GLU A 198 -13.27 -28.79 -7.28
N GLN A 199 -14.49 -28.32 -7.56
CA GLN A 199 -15.33 -27.54 -6.64
C GLN A 199 -16.69 -28.23 -6.38
N PRO A 200 -16.71 -29.38 -5.67
CA PRO A 200 -17.93 -30.20 -5.55
C PRO A 200 -19.02 -29.51 -4.72
N VAL A 201 -18.64 -28.75 -3.70
CA VAL A 201 -19.58 -28.03 -2.84
C VAL A 201 -20.24 -26.87 -3.58
N LEU A 202 -19.46 -26.06 -4.30
CA LEU A 202 -19.99 -24.97 -5.11
C LEU A 202 -20.91 -25.50 -6.21
N THR A 203 -20.54 -26.63 -6.83
CA THR A 203 -21.37 -27.33 -7.84
C THR A 203 -22.76 -27.65 -7.29
N ILE A 204 -22.83 -28.35 -6.15
CA ILE A 204 -24.12 -28.70 -5.52
C ILE A 204 -24.93 -27.45 -5.21
N VAL A 205 -24.30 -26.44 -4.60
CA VAL A 205 -24.96 -25.20 -4.21
C VAL A 205 -25.54 -24.49 -5.44
N SER A 206 -24.77 -24.27 -6.48
CA SER A 206 -25.21 -23.57 -7.71
C SER A 206 -26.38 -24.29 -8.38
N TYR A 207 -26.32 -25.61 -8.54
CA TYR A 207 -27.41 -26.37 -9.16
C TYR A 207 -28.66 -26.50 -8.27
N SER A 208 -28.50 -26.50 -6.95
CA SER A 208 -29.64 -26.60 -5.99
C SER A 208 -30.45 -25.30 -5.84
N MET A 209 -30.03 -24.19 -6.44
CA MET A 209 -30.68 -22.88 -6.25
C MET A 209 -32.18 -22.85 -6.56
N PRO A 210 -32.70 -23.49 -7.62
CA PRO A 210 -34.15 -23.51 -7.89
C PRO A 210 -34.97 -24.11 -6.74
N VAL A 211 -34.48 -25.19 -6.13
CA VAL A 211 -35.17 -25.80 -4.97
C VAL A 211 -35.01 -24.96 -3.71
N MET A 212 -33.86 -24.33 -3.49
CA MET A 212 -33.67 -23.41 -2.36
C MET A 212 -34.60 -22.21 -2.44
N LEU A 213 -34.78 -21.64 -3.64
CA LEU A 213 -35.76 -20.59 -3.90
C LEU A 213 -37.19 -21.09 -3.65
N ALA A 214 -37.56 -22.27 -4.14
CA ALA A 214 -38.90 -22.82 -3.95
C ALA A 214 -39.25 -22.99 -2.46
N PHE A 215 -38.35 -23.57 -1.65
CA PHE A 215 -38.56 -23.68 -0.20
C PHE A 215 -38.63 -22.31 0.48
N SER A 216 -37.78 -21.37 0.07
CA SER A 216 -37.74 -20.02 0.63
C SER A 216 -39.02 -19.24 0.33
N ILE A 217 -39.49 -19.25 -0.92
CA ILE A 217 -40.75 -18.61 -1.35
C ILE A 217 -41.93 -19.21 -0.58
N GLY A 218 -41.98 -20.54 -0.48
CA GLY A 218 -43.03 -21.22 0.29
C GLY A 218 -43.03 -20.83 1.77
N PHE A 219 -41.86 -20.72 2.38
CA PHE A 219 -41.74 -20.29 3.78
C PHE A 219 -42.08 -18.81 3.98
N ILE A 220 -41.64 -17.92 3.09
CA ILE A 220 -41.98 -16.48 3.13
C ILE A 220 -43.50 -16.31 3.01
N PHE A 221 -44.14 -16.99 2.06
CA PHE A 221 -45.61 -17.01 1.95
C PHE A 221 -46.27 -17.52 3.23
N PHE A 222 -45.71 -18.56 3.85
CA PHE A 222 -46.25 -19.13 5.07
C PHE A 222 -46.24 -18.13 6.25
N ILE A 223 -45.18 -17.33 6.40
CA ILE A 223 -45.04 -16.34 7.48
C ILE A 223 -45.59 -14.95 7.13
N ALA A 224 -46.10 -14.74 5.91
CA ALA A 224 -46.53 -13.44 5.42
C ALA A 224 -47.67 -12.80 6.24
N ALA A 225 -48.50 -13.61 6.92
CA ALA A 225 -49.58 -13.13 7.78
C ALA A 225 -49.13 -12.68 9.18
N GLU A 226 -47.87 -12.95 9.58
CA GLU A 226 -47.43 -12.85 10.97
C GLU A 226 -47.37 -11.41 11.49
N ILE A 227 -47.03 -10.44 10.63
CA ILE A 227 -47.08 -9.01 10.98
C ILE A 227 -48.52 -8.61 11.35
N LEU A 228 -49.50 -8.98 10.52
CA LEU A 228 -50.90 -8.67 10.80
C LEU A 228 -51.45 -9.44 12.00
N ALA A 229 -51.06 -10.69 12.19
CA ALA A 229 -51.38 -11.44 13.41
C ALA A 229 -50.81 -10.76 14.66
N GLY A 230 -49.58 -10.20 14.56
CA GLY A 230 -48.97 -9.34 15.57
C GLY A 230 -49.78 -8.07 15.82
N LEU A 231 -50.28 -7.40 14.77
CA LEU A 231 -51.15 -6.23 14.92
C LEU A 231 -52.49 -6.57 15.58
N VAL A 232 -53.09 -7.72 15.29
CA VAL A 232 -54.27 -8.22 16.03
C VAL A 232 -53.94 -8.40 17.51
N TRP A 233 -52.76 -8.93 17.84
CA TRP A 233 -52.31 -9.04 19.22
C TRP A 233 -52.16 -7.67 19.88
N VAL A 234 -51.42 -6.72 19.29
CA VAL A 234 -51.23 -5.38 19.85
C VAL A 234 -52.57 -4.66 20.08
N THR A 235 -53.50 -4.79 19.13
CA THR A 235 -54.78 -4.07 19.18
C THR A 235 -55.83 -4.71 20.08
N THR A 236 -55.65 -5.99 20.47
CA THR A 236 -56.62 -6.75 21.30
C THR A 236 -56.05 -7.26 22.64
N ALA A 237 -54.75 -7.11 22.90
CA ALA A 237 -54.10 -7.56 24.13
C ALA A 237 -54.31 -6.63 25.34
N GLY A 238 -54.65 -5.35 25.10
CA GLY A 238 -55.02 -4.37 26.13
C GLY A 238 -53.92 -4.10 27.16
N GLY A 239 -53.02 -3.16 26.87
CA GLY A 239 -52.12 -2.59 27.89
C GLY A 239 -52.82 -1.46 28.66
N SER A 240 -52.77 -1.49 30.00
CA SER A 240 -53.29 -0.45 30.92
C SER A 240 -54.75 -0.01 30.70
N GLY A 241 -55.66 -0.98 30.52
CA GLY A 241 -57.09 -0.79 30.76
C GLY A 241 -58.00 -0.47 29.56
N LYS A 242 -57.46 -0.14 28.38
CA LYS A 242 -58.28 0.06 27.16
C LYS A 242 -57.72 -0.68 25.94
N VAL A 243 -58.58 -1.44 25.29
CA VAL A 243 -58.28 -2.13 24.02
C VAL A 243 -58.32 -1.11 22.89
N LEU A 244 -57.28 -1.07 22.03
CA LEU A 244 -57.20 -0.14 20.89
C LEU A 244 -58.35 -0.37 19.89
N GLY A 245 -58.80 -1.62 19.72
CA GLY A 245 -60.01 -1.94 18.97
C GLY A 245 -59.83 -1.92 17.45
N LEU A 246 -60.94 -2.18 16.74
CA LEU A 246 -60.93 -2.50 15.30
C LEU A 246 -60.42 -1.35 14.43
N SER A 247 -60.78 -0.11 14.75
CA SER A 247 -60.39 1.05 13.95
C SER A 247 -58.87 1.22 13.90
N ASN A 248 -58.18 1.03 15.03
CA ASN A 248 -56.72 1.09 15.09
C ASN A 248 -56.07 -0.08 14.34
N PHE A 249 -56.66 -1.29 14.42
CA PHE A 249 -56.20 -2.43 13.63
C PHE A 249 -56.29 -2.15 12.12
N LEU A 250 -57.43 -1.68 11.64
CA LEU A 250 -57.63 -1.35 10.23
C LEU A 250 -56.74 -0.21 9.76
N PHE A 251 -56.57 0.83 10.59
CA PHE A 251 -55.70 1.96 10.27
C PHE A 251 -54.23 1.54 10.12
N ILE A 252 -53.66 0.86 11.12
CA ILE A 252 -52.24 0.45 11.10
C ILE A 252 -52.01 -0.61 10.00
N SER A 253 -52.95 -1.56 9.82
CA SER A 253 -52.86 -2.54 8.74
C SER A 253 -52.98 -1.88 7.36
N GLY A 254 -53.80 -0.83 7.24
CA GLY A 254 -53.91 -0.02 6.04
C GLY A 254 -52.59 0.67 5.70
N LEU A 255 -51.93 1.32 6.66
CA LEU A 255 -50.61 1.93 6.46
C LEU A 255 -49.55 0.90 6.02
N TYR A 256 -49.57 -0.28 6.64
CA TYR A 256 -48.70 -1.39 6.27
C TYR A 256 -48.91 -1.86 4.82
N LEU A 257 -50.17 -2.05 4.41
CA LEU A 257 -50.49 -2.44 3.03
C LEU A 257 -50.17 -1.32 2.03
N VAL A 258 -50.38 -0.05 2.39
CA VAL A 258 -49.98 1.08 1.55
C VAL A 258 -48.47 1.09 1.35
N ASN A 259 -47.67 0.85 2.39
CA ASN A 259 -46.21 0.72 2.23
C ASN A 259 -45.85 -0.39 1.23
N LEU A 260 -46.49 -1.56 1.31
CA LEU A 260 -46.26 -2.66 0.36
C LEU A 260 -46.70 -2.33 -1.07
N VAL A 261 -47.84 -1.66 -1.25
CA VAL A 261 -48.31 -1.20 -2.56
C VAL A 261 -47.33 -0.19 -3.16
N LEU A 262 -46.82 0.74 -2.36
CA LEU A 262 -45.84 1.72 -2.82
C LEU A 262 -44.53 1.06 -3.26
N ILE A 263 -44.05 0.04 -2.54
CA ILE A 263 -42.88 -0.74 -2.95
C ILE A 263 -43.18 -1.51 -4.25
N TRP A 264 -44.33 -2.17 -4.35
CA TRP A 264 -44.73 -2.87 -5.58
C TRP A 264 -44.81 -1.94 -6.80
N LEU A 265 -45.39 -0.75 -6.65
CA LEU A 265 -45.45 0.26 -7.72
C LEU A 265 -44.05 0.75 -8.11
N LYS A 266 -43.13 0.89 -7.15
CA LYS A 266 -41.74 1.25 -7.41
C LYS A 266 -41.00 0.13 -8.15
N ASN A 267 -41.12 -1.12 -7.70
CA ASN A 267 -40.45 -2.28 -8.31
C ASN A 267 -40.94 -2.53 -9.74
N THR A 268 -42.22 -2.26 -10.01
CA THR A 268 -42.80 -2.34 -11.36
C THR A 268 -42.54 -1.08 -12.22
N ARG A 269 -41.76 -0.11 -11.71
CA ARG A 269 -41.45 1.18 -12.36
C ARG A 269 -42.68 1.98 -12.79
N MET A 270 -43.78 1.84 -12.05
CA MET A 270 -44.98 2.67 -12.25
C MET A 270 -44.84 4.06 -11.61
N ILE A 271 -43.96 4.18 -10.61
CA ILE A 271 -43.64 5.44 -9.91
C ILE A 271 -42.12 5.54 -9.67
N ASP A 272 -41.58 6.77 -9.72
CA ASP A 272 -40.15 7.08 -9.49
C ASP A 272 -39.91 7.87 -8.20
N TRP A 273 -40.81 7.75 -7.22
CA TRP A 273 -40.74 8.56 -5.99
C TRP A 273 -39.60 8.08 -5.06
N GLU A 274 -38.85 9.02 -4.50
CA GLU A 274 -37.91 8.78 -3.39
C GLU A 274 -38.69 8.56 -2.09
N LEU A 275 -39.23 7.35 -1.94
CA LEU A 275 -40.02 6.96 -0.77
C LEU A 275 -39.13 6.49 0.38
N LEU A 276 -39.40 6.99 1.59
CA LEU A 276 -38.94 6.39 2.85
C LEU A 276 -39.72 5.09 3.14
N ALA A 277 -39.63 4.11 2.23
CA ALA A 277 -40.26 2.82 2.37
C ALA A 277 -39.45 1.90 3.29
N ILE A 278 -40.12 1.13 4.15
CA ILE A 278 -39.46 0.11 4.97
C ILE A 278 -39.00 -1.01 4.04
N SER A 279 -37.69 -1.29 4.03
CA SER A 279 -37.11 -2.36 3.20
C SER A 279 -37.85 -3.70 3.42
N PRO A 280 -38.19 -4.43 2.34
CA PRO A 280 -38.82 -5.75 2.45
C PRO A 280 -38.03 -6.74 3.32
N PHE A 281 -36.70 -6.67 3.32
CA PHE A 281 -35.87 -7.51 4.17
C PHE A 281 -36.10 -7.26 5.67
N VAL A 282 -36.43 -6.03 6.09
CA VAL A 282 -36.85 -5.73 7.47
C VAL A 282 -38.20 -6.39 7.77
N LEU A 283 -39.13 -6.39 6.82
CA LEU A 283 -40.41 -7.07 6.97
C LEU A 283 -40.22 -8.58 7.16
N TYR A 284 -39.31 -9.19 6.39
CA TYR A 284 -38.92 -10.58 6.61
C TYR A 284 -38.34 -10.82 8.01
N LEU A 285 -37.40 -9.99 8.48
CA LEU A 285 -36.80 -10.11 9.81
C LEU A 285 -37.85 -10.05 10.93
N ILE A 286 -38.85 -9.17 10.78
CA ILE A 286 -39.98 -9.07 11.71
C ILE A 286 -40.86 -10.32 11.62
N SER A 287 -41.28 -10.73 10.41
CA SER A 287 -42.16 -11.88 10.18
C SER A 287 -41.54 -13.19 10.66
N VAL A 288 -40.25 -13.44 10.38
CA VAL A 288 -39.57 -14.68 10.80
C VAL A 288 -39.39 -14.74 12.32
N THR A 289 -39.29 -13.58 12.98
CA THR A 289 -39.23 -13.50 14.43
C THR A 289 -40.61 -13.71 15.05
N LEU A 290 -41.63 -12.99 14.59
CA LEU A 290 -43.02 -13.11 15.07
C LEU A 290 -43.59 -14.51 14.85
N GLY A 291 -43.26 -15.14 13.72
CA GLY A 291 -43.74 -16.47 13.37
C GLY A 291 -43.31 -17.57 14.34
N ILE A 292 -42.30 -17.38 15.19
CA ILE A 292 -41.98 -18.33 16.29
C ILE A 292 -43.20 -18.51 17.21
N TRP A 293 -43.87 -17.41 17.56
CA TRP A 293 -45.06 -17.44 18.42
C TRP A 293 -46.34 -17.67 17.60
N GLY A 294 -46.43 -17.10 16.41
CA GLY A 294 -47.58 -17.25 15.52
C GLY A 294 -47.78 -18.69 15.06
N PHE A 295 -46.71 -19.33 14.57
CA PHE A 295 -46.76 -20.73 14.14
C PHE A 295 -47.09 -21.68 15.28
N ARG A 296 -46.50 -21.45 16.46
CA ARG A 296 -46.87 -22.19 17.67
C ARG A 296 -48.37 -22.10 17.94
N ARG A 297 -48.91 -20.88 17.93
CA ARG A 297 -50.33 -20.64 18.20
C ARG A 297 -51.22 -21.29 17.14
N LEU A 298 -50.86 -21.19 15.86
CA LEU A 298 -51.58 -21.83 14.75
C LEU A 298 -51.70 -23.34 14.98
N VAL A 299 -50.56 -23.97 15.25
CA VAL A 299 -50.44 -25.43 15.37
C VAL A 299 -51.13 -25.96 16.63
N GLU A 300 -51.01 -25.26 17.76
CA GLU A 300 -51.69 -25.63 19.02
C GLU A 300 -53.21 -25.45 18.93
N GLN A 301 -53.69 -24.38 18.31
CA GLN A 301 -55.13 -24.10 18.19
C GLN A 301 -55.84 -25.03 17.22
N GLN A 302 -55.22 -25.32 16.07
CA GLN A 302 -55.81 -26.21 15.08
C GLN A 302 -55.52 -27.70 15.35
N GLN A 303 -54.81 -28.01 16.44
CA GLN A 303 -54.40 -29.37 16.81
C GLN A 303 -53.72 -30.11 15.63
N LEU A 304 -52.95 -29.37 14.82
CA LEU A 304 -52.33 -29.93 13.61
C LEU A 304 -51.22 -30.90 14.02
N VAL A 305 -50.17 -30.37 14.65
CA VAL A 305 -49.00 -31.13 15.08
C VAL A 305 -48.59 -30.68 16.47
N SER A 306 -47.73 -31.43 17.16
CA SER A 306 -47.13 -30.92 18.40
C SER A 306 -46.06 -29.89 18.04
N PHE A 307 -46.21 -28.64 18.49
CA PHE A 307 -45.18 -27.62 18.28
C PHE A 307 -43.87 -28.05 18.95
N ARG A 308 -43.93 -28.56 20.18
CA ARG A 308 -42.74 -29.03 20.91
C ARG A 308 -42.05 -30.21 20.21
N ASP A 309 -42.83 -31.19 19.74
CA ASP A 309 -42.25 -32.47 19.32
C ASP A 309 -41.82 -32.49 17.85
N GLY A 310 -42.32 -31.57 17.01
CA GLY A 310 -41.92 -31.46 15.60
C GLY A 310 -42.03 -30.05 15.00
N GLY A 311 -43.09 -29.29 15.31
CA GLY A 311 -43.33 -27.98 14.69
C GLY A 311 -42.18 -26.97 14.90
N ALA A 312 -41.59 -26.93 16.09
CA ALA A 312 -40.48 -26.05 16.42
C ALA A 312 -39.25 -26.26 15.51
N PHE A 313 -38.94 -27.52 15.20
CA PHE A 313 -37.81 -27.89 14.34
C PHE A 313 -38.14 -27.71 12.85
N LEU A 314 -39.40 -27.91 12.45
CA LEU A 314 -39.86 -27.57 11.10
C LEU A 314 -39.68 -26.07 10.84
N TYR A 315 -40.15 -25.23 11.76
CA TYR A 315 -40.04 -23.78 11.64
C TYR A 315 -38.58 -23.33 11.64
N ALA A 316 -37.77 -23.81 12.58
CA ALA A 316 -36.35 -23.47 12.63
C ALA A 316 -35.60 -23.92 11.38
N GLY A 317 -35.90 -25.11 10.83
CA GLY A 317 -35.30 -25.62 9.61
C GLY A 317 -35.63 -24.76 8.38
N LEU A 318 -36.91 -24.42 8.17
CA LEU A 318 -37.32 -23.55 7.05
C LEU A 318 -36.82 -22.12 7.21
N ALA A 319 -36.83 -21.57 8.43
CA ALA A 319 -36.29 -20.26 8.73
C ALA A 319 -34.79 -20.20 8.42
N LEU A 320 -34.02 -21.18 8.93
CA LEU A 320 -32.59 -21.30 8.68
C LEU A 320 -32.28 -21.39 7.18
N LEU A 321 -32.96 -22.27 6.46
CA LEU A 321 -32.78 -22.47 5.02
C LEU A 321 -33.04 -21.18 4.24
N THR A 322 -34.15 -20.51 4.55
CA THR A 322 -34.57 -19.28 3.86
C THR A 322 -33.61 -18.13 4.15
N THR A 323 -33.24 -17.92 5.42
CA THR A 323 -32.30 -16.87 5.82
C THR A 323 -30.94 -17.06 5.17
N LEU A 324 -30.42 -18.30 5.14
CA LEU A 324 -29.13 -18.60 4.52
C LEU A 324 -29.16 -18.42 3.00
N THR A 325 -30.26 -18.78 2.33
CA THR A 325 -30.39 -18.60 0.88
C THR A 325 -30.39 -17.11 0.51
N MET A 326 -31.10 -16.28 1.27
CA MET A 326 -31.01 -14.81 1.12
C MET A 326 -29.62 -14.28 1.45
N GLY A 327 -29.01 -14.76 2.54
CA GLY A 327 -27.64 -14.41 2.92
C GLY A 327 -26.64 -14.72 1.81
N TYR A 328 -26.79 -15.85 1.12
CA TYR A 328 -25.96 -16.23 -0.01
C TYR A 328 -26.15 -15.31 -1.21
N ALA A 329 -27.38 -14.89 -1.52
CA ALA A 329 -27.65 -13.93 -2.59
C ALA A 329 -26.92 -12.60 -2.35
N PHE A 330 -26.95 -12.07 -1.13
CA PHE A 330 -26.19 -10.86 -0.75
C PHE A 330 -24.67 -11.08 -0.72
N ALA A 331 -24.23 -12.21 -0.17
CA ALA A 331 -22.82 -12.53 -0.04
C ALA A 331 -22.13 -12.76 -1.40
N THR A 332 -22.89 -13.10 -2.44
CA THR A 332 -22.42 -13.25 -3.82
C THR A 332 -22.81 -12.08 -4.71
N ALA A 333 -23.36 -10.99 -4.13
CA ALA A 333 -23.89 -9.81 -4.82
C ALA A 333 -24.75 -10.15 -6.05
N ASN A 334 -25.57 -11.20 -5.96
CA ASN A 334 -26.43 -11.65 -7.05
C ASN A 334 -27.72 -10.82 -7.07
N ASP A 335 -27.66 -9.64 -7.70
CA ASP A 335 -28.75 -8.66 -7.69
C ASP A 335 -30.08 -9.21 -8.22
N PRO A 336 -30.16 -10.06 -9.28
CA PRO A 336 -31.42 -10.70 -9.65
C PRO A 336 -32.03 -11.54 -8.52
N LEU A 337 -31.21 -12.31 -7.78
CA LEU A 337 -31.73 -13.11 -6.67
C LEU A 337 -32.20 -12.24 -5.50
N ILE A 338 -31.48 -11.17 -5.21
CA ILE A 338 -31.86 -10.21 -4.17
C ILE A 338 -33.23 -9.60 -4.51
N GLU A 339 -33.42 -9.18 -5.76
CA GLU A 339 -34.68 -8.60 -6.24
C GLU A 339 -35.83 -9.62 -6.24
N VAL A 340 -35.56 -10.89 -6.57
CA VAL A 340 -36.56 -11.96 -6.41
C VAL A 340 -37.04 -12.05 -4.97
N PHE A 341 -36.14 -12.02 -3.99
CA PHE A 341 -36.54 -12.05 -2.59
C PHE A 341 -37.30 -10.80 -2.18
N GLU A 342 -36.90 -9.63 -2.67
CA GLU A 342 -37.62 -8.38 -2.45
C GLU A 342 -39.07 -8.48 -2.94
N ASP A 343 -39.26 -8.88 -4.20
CA ASP A 343 -40.56 -9.05 -4.82
C ASP A 343 -41.40 -10.14 -4.13
N VAL A 344 -40.80 -11.29 -3.82
CA VAL A 344 -41.50 -12.38 -3.14
C VAL A 344 -41.99 -11.93 -1.76
N ILE A 345 -41.17 -11.21 -1.00
CA ILE A 345 -41.60 -10.66 0.29
C ILE A 345 -42.78 -9.71 0.08
N VAL A 346 -42.67 -8.77 -0.86
CA VAL A 346 -43.72 -7.77 -1.11
C VAL A 346 -45.02 -8.43 -1.57
N TYR A 347 -44.96 -9.31 -2.57
CA TYR A 347 -46.15 -9.90 -3.19
C TYR A 347 -46.87 -10.81 -2.21
N THR A 348 -46.13 -11.65 -1.49
CA THR A 348 -46.73 -12.57 -0.51
C THR A 348 -47.31 -11.84 0.67
N HIS A 349 -46.63 -10.82 1.22
CA HIS A 349 -47.14 -10.02 2.34
C HIS A 349 -48.33 -9.15 1.93
N LEU A 350 -48.35 -8.62 0.70
CA LEU A 350 -49.48 -7.83 0.20
C LEU A 350 -50.72 -8.72 -0.01
N ALA A 351 -50.56 -9.83 -0.74
CA ALA A 351 -51.64 -10.76 -1.04
C ALA A 351 -52.18 -11.47 0.20
N MET A 352 -51.30 -12.06 1.00
CA MET A 352 -51.68 -12.73 2.25
C MET A 352 -52.17 -11.70 3.27
N GLY A 353 -51.60 -10.50 3.28
CA GLY A 353 -52.03 -9.42 4.16
C GLY A 353 -53.48 -8.99 3.90
N LEU A 354 -53.81 -8.69 2.64
CA LEU A 354 -55.17 -8.38 2.22
C LEU A 354 -56.15 -9.52 2.59
N ALA A 355 -55.81 -10.76 2.22
CA ALA A 355 -56.64 -11.92 2.51
C ALA A 355 -56.81 -12.14 4.03
N PHE A 356 -55.78 -11.90 4.83
CA PHE A 356 -55.81 -12.06 6.27
C PHE A 356 -56.66 -10.99 6.99
N ILE A 357 -56.67 -9.74 6.50
CA ILE A 357 -57.61 -8.73 7.02
C ILE A 357 -59.05 -9.19 6.79
N VAL A 358 -59.37 -9.68 5.58
CA VAL A 358 -60.71 -10.20 5.27
C VAL A 358 -61.04 -11.41 6.16
N TYR A 359 -60.08 -12.31 6.38
CA TYR A 359 -60.21 -13.43 7.32
C TYR A 359 -60.60 -12.96 8.73
N VAL A 360 -59.89 -11.95 9.27
CA VAL A 360 -60.15 -11.40 10.60
C VAL A 360 -61.54 -10.76 10.67
N LEU A 361 -61.92 -10.00 9.65
CA LEU A 361 -63.23 -9.35 9.58
C LEU A 361 -64.38 -10.38 9.50
N ILE A 362 -64.28 -11.39 8.64
CA ILE A 362 -65.34 -12.39 8.48
C ILE A 362 -65.53 -13.21 9.75
N ASN A 363 -64.44 -13.66 10.38
CA ASN A 363 -64.50 -14.60 11.49
C ASN A 363 -64.66 -13.95 12.86
N PHE A 364 -64.11 -12.74 13.06
CA PHE A 364 -63.93 -12.16 14.40
C PHE A 364 -64.50 -10.75 14.59
N LEU A 365 -65.10 -10.12 13.57
CA LEU A 365 -65.68 -8.78 13.69
C LEU A 365 -66.59 -8.58 14.92
N PRO A 366 -67.55 -9.49 15.23
CA PRO A 366 -68.40 -9.32 16.43
C PRO A 366 -67.61 -9.36 17.73
N ILE A 367 -66.54 -10.17 17.80
CA ILE A 367 -65.70 -10.34 18.99
C ILE A 367 -64.77 -9.12 19.15
N PHE A 368 -64.31 -8.57 18.02
CA PHE A 368 -63.48 -7.36 17.97
C PHE A 368 -64.26 -6.14 18.46
N GLN A 369 -65.52 -5.99 18.06
CA GLN A 369 -66.40 -4.90 18.51
C GLN A 369 -66.73 -4.99 20.00
N GLN A 370 -66.75 -6.20 20.57
CA GLN A 370 -66.95 -6.43 22.01
C GLN A 370 -65.71 -6.13 22.86
N GLY A 371 -64.59 -5.68 22.26
CA GLY A 371 -63.35 -5.39 22.98
C GLY A 371 -62.69 -6.63 23.61
N ARG A 372 -62.99 -7.83 23.11
CA ARG A 372 -62.44 -9.08 23.62
C ARG A 372 -61.11 -9.45 22.94
N ALA A 373 -60.33 -10.30 23.60
CA ALA A 373 -59.01 -10.73 23.18
C ALA A 373 -59.03 -11.68 21.95
N VAL A 374 -59.26 -11.14 20.75
CA VAL A 374 -59.30 -11.90 19.49
C VAL A 374 -58.01 -12.71 19.26
N TYR A 375 -56.85 -12.17 19.64
CA TYR A 375 -55.56 -12.85 19.47
C TYR A 375 -55.50 -14.26 20.09
N ARG A 376 -56.31 -14.55 21.12
CA ARG A 376 -56.33 -15.86 21.80
C ARG A 376 -57.05 -16.94 21.02
N ILE A 377 -57.88 -16.57 20.05
CA ILE A 377 -58.69 -17.50 19.24
C ILE A 377 -58.49 -17.30 17.74
N LEU A 378 -57.41 -16.60 17.36
CA LEU A 378 -57.17 -16.11 16.01
C LEU A 378 -57.18 -17.21 14.93
N TYR A 379 -56.85 -18.47 15.27
CA TYR A 379 -56.81 -19.58 14.33
C TYR A 379 -57.93 -20.62 14.55
N LEU A 380 -58.94 -20.29 15.36
CA LEU A 380 -60.18 -21.04 15.55
C LEU A 380 -61.34 -20.30 14.86
N PRO A 381 -61.45 -20.39 13.52
CA PRO A 381 -62.45 -19.66 12.76
C PRO A 381 -63.87 -20.13 13.11
N LYS A 382 -64.82 -19.18 13.13
CA LYS A 382 -66.26 -19.48 13.35
C LYS A 382 -67.04 -19.66 12.06
N ARG A 383 -66.53 -19.16 10.92
CA ARG A 383 -67.23 -19.12 9.64
C ARG A 383 -66.44 -19.78 8.52
N LEU A 384 -65.26 -19.24 8.20
CA LEU A 384 -64.45 -19.68 7.06
C LEU A 384 -63.03 -20.01 7.52
N GLU A 385 -62.51 -21.15 7.08
CA GLU A 385 -61.17 -21.62 7.42
C GLU A 385 -60.06 -20.75 6.82
N LEU A 386 -58.92 -20.66 7.52
CA LEU A 386 -57.74 -19.90 7.06
C LEU A 386 -57.17 -20.45 5.73
N SER A 387 -57.34 -21.74 5.46
CA SER A 387 -56.92 -22.43 4.23
C SER A 387 -57.51 -21.77 2.98
N LEU A 388 -58.79 -21.38 3.01
CA LEU A 388 -59.47 -20.70 1.89
C LEU A 388 -58.83 -19.34 1.58
N PHE A 389 -58.47 -18.56 2.61
CA PHE A 389 -57.81 -17.27 2.43
C PHE A 389 -56.37 -17.41 1.92
N ARG A 390 -55.68 -18.50 2.28
CA ARG A 390 -54.39 -18.83 1.67
C ARG A 390 -54.51 -19.16 0.19
N LEU A 391 -55.57 -19.86 -0.25
CA LEU A 391 -55.83 -20.11 -1.68
C LEU A 391 -56.10 -18.80 -2.44
N VAL A 392 -56.91 -17.90 -1.87
CA VAL A 392 -57.14 -16.56 -2.44
C VAL A 392 -55.82 -15.78 -2.51
N ALA A 393 -55.00 -15.82 -1.46
CA ALA A 393 -53.70 -15.18 -1.46
C ALA A 393 -52.76 -15.74 -2.54
N VAL A 394 -52.73 -17.06 -2.77
CA VAL A 394 -51.97 -17.65 -3.88
C VAL A 394 -52.41 -17.08 -5.22
N PHE A 395 -53.72 -17.00 -5.47
CA PHE A 395 -54.25 -16.40 -6.70
C PHE A 395 -53.85 -14.92 -6.86
N LEU A 396 -53.89 -14.15 -5.76
CA LEU A 396 -53.45 -12.77 -5.75
C LEU A 396 -51.94 -12.64 -6.01
N VAL A 397 -51.09 -13.51 -5.43
CA VAL A 397 -49.65 -13.54 -5.73
C VAL A 397 -49.42 -13.81 -7.22
N LEU A 398 -50.09 -14.81 -7.78
CA LEU A 398 -49.98 -15.12 -9.22
C LEU A 398 -50.42 -13.93 -10.09
N THR A 399 -51.48 -13.22 -9.68
CA THR A 399 -51.96 -12.02 -10.36
C THR A 399 -50.92 -10.89 -10.31
N LEU A 400 -50.28 -10.67 -9.15
CA LEU A 400 -49.22 -9.68 -8.99
C LEU A 400 -47.99 -10.02 -9.86
N VAL A 401 -47.54 -11.27 -9.85
CA VAL A 401 -46.43 -11.74 -10.72
C VAL A 401 -46.76 -11.56 -12.20
N ALA A 402 -47.99 -11.88 -12.62
CA ALA A 402 -48.43 -11.71 -13.99
C ALA A 402 -48.52 -10.22 -14.38
N SER A 403 -48.95 -9.35 -13.45
CA SER A 403 -49.05 -7.90 -13.70
C SER A 403 -47.67 -7.23 -13.88
N GLY A 404 -46.62 -7.78 -13.27
CA GLY A 404 -45.23 -7.34 -13.45
C GLY A 404 -44.53 -7.91 -14.68
N ASN A 405 -45.28 -8.35 -15.71
CA ASN A 405 -44.77 -8.96 -16.95
C ASN A 405 -43.78 -10.14 -16.69
N THR A 406 -43.99 -10.89 -15.61
CA THR A 406 -43.13 -12.02 -15.20
C THR A 406 -41.65 -11.68 -14.95
N ILE A 407 -41.33 -10.41 -14.68
CA ILE A 407 -39.95 -9.96 -14.42
C ILE A 407 -39.29 -10.77 -13.30
N THR A 408 -40.02 -11.05 -12.21
CA THR A 408 -39.54 -11.87 -11.09
C THR A 408 -39.11 -13.28 -11.50
N LEU A 409 -39.76 -13.89 -12.50
CA LEU A 409 -39.33 -15.20 -13.02
C LEU A 409 -38.05 -15.09 -13.84
N LYS A 410 -37.91 -14.04 -14.64
CA LYS A 410 -36.69 -13.77 -15.40
C LYS A 410 -35.50 -13.48 -14.49
N GLN A 411 -35.70 -12.68 -13.43
CA GLN A 411 -34.70 -12.44 -12.40
C GLN A 411 -34.28 -13.73 -11.69
N ALA A 412 -35.22 -14.64 -11.40
CA ALA A 412 -34.88 -15.94 -10.81
C ALA A 412 -34.01 -16.79 -11.76
N MET A 413 -34.31 -16.78 -13.06
CA MET A 413 -33.49 -17.45 -14.08
C MET A 413 -32.12 -16.79 -14.25
N ALA A 414 -32.05 -15.46 -14.31
CA ALA A 414 -30.79 -14.71 -14.37
C ALA A 414 -29.91 -15.01 -13.15
N GLY A 415 -30.51 -15.00 -11.96
CA GLY A 415 -29.84 -15.33 -10.72
C GLY A 415 -29.30 -16.76 -10.65
N TYR A 416 -30.04 -17.72 -11.21
CA TYR A 416 -29.58 -19.10 -11.37
C TYR A 416 -28.37 -19.19 -12.32
N TYR A 417 -28.45 -18.58 -13.50
CA TYR A 417 -27.35 -18.57 -14.47
C TYR A 417 -26.11 -17.82 -13.93
N ASN A 418 -26.28 -16.76 -13.16
CA ASN A 418 -25.18 -16.10 -12.44
C ASN A 418 -24.43 -17.06 -11.51
N ASN A 419 -25.13 -17.93 -10.78
CA ASN A 419 -24.48 -18.90 -9.90
C ASN A 419 -23.74 -20.01 -10.68
N LEU A 420 -24.20 -20.33 -11.90
CA LEU A 420 -23.45 -21.20 -12.81
C LEU A 420 -22.23 -20.49 -13.38
N GLY A 421 -22.36 -19.22 -13.78
CA GLY A 421 -21.22 -18.39 -14.19
C GLY A 421 -20.13 -18.32 -13.12
N ASP A 422 -20.52 -18.14 -11.85
CA ASP A 422 -19.59 -18.16 -10.71
C ASP A 422 -18.90 -19.53 -10.57
N LEU A 423 -19.64 -20.62 -10.72
CA LEU A 423 -19.10 -21.98 -10.67
C LEU A 423 -18.00 -22.18 -11.71
N TYR A 424 -18.29 -21.87 -12.97
CA TYR A 424 -17.34 -22.04 -14.07
C TYR A 424 -16.18 -21.03 -14.01
N THR A 425 -16.39 -19.85 -13.41
CA THR A 425 -15.30 -18.92 -13.10
C THR A 425 -14.35 -19.53 -12.06
N ALA A 426 -14.90 -20.16 -11.02
CA ALA A 426 -14.12 -20.80 -9.97
C ALA A 426 -13.38 -22.07 -10.41
N THR A 427 -13.83 -22.77 -11.46
CA THR A 427 -13.13 -23.91 -12.08
C THR A 427 -12.18 -23.50 -13.21
N GLY A 428 -12.06 -22.20 -13.51
CA GLY A 428 -11.19 -21.70 -14.58
C GLY A 428 -11.71 -21.92 -16.01
N GLU A 429 -12.94 -22.42 -16.18
CA GLU A 429 -13.60 -22.63 -17.46
C GLU A 429 -14.24 -21.33 -17.98
N LEU A 430 -13.41 -20.35 -18.31
CA LEU A 430 -13.85 -18.97 -18.58
C LEU A 430 -14.84 -18.83 -19.74
N ALA A 431 -14.75 -19.69 -20.77
CA ALA A 431 -15.70 -19.68 -21.89
C ALA A 431 -17.11 -20.12 -21.46
N SER A 432 -17.20 -21.16 -20.62
CA SER A 432 -18.46 -21.61 -20.03
C SER A 432 -19.02 -20.54 -19.09
N ALA A 433 -18.15 -19.93 -18.28
CA ALA A 433 -18.55 -18.84 -17.38
C ALA A 433 -19.17 -17.66 -18.14
N GLN A 434 -18.48 -17.20 -19.20
CA GLN A 434 -18.98 -16.15 -20.09
C GLN A 434 -20.36 -16.50 -20.67
N ALA A 435 -20.52 -17.71 -21.21
CA ALA A 435 -21.79 -18.14 -21.78
C ALA A 435 -22.93 -18.12 -20.75
N PHE A 436 -22.69 -18.56 -19.51
CA PHE A 436 -23.72 -18.51 -18.46
C PHE A 436 -24.04 -17.08 -17.98
N TYR A 437 -23.05 -16.19 -17.90
CA TYR A 437 -23.33 -14.77 -17.61
C TYR A 437 -24.09 -14.09 -18.76
N GLU A 438 -23.79 -14.42 -20.02
CA GLU A 438 -24.56 -13.95 -21.17
C GLU A 438 -26.00 -14.48 -21.15
N GLN A 439 -26.20 -15.76 -20.82
CA GLN A 439 -27.54 -16.33 -20.60
C GLN A 439 -28.30 -15.62 -19.47
N ALA A 440 -27.60 -15.19 -18.41
CA ALA A 440 -28.21 -14.35 -17.37
C ALA A 440 -28.63 -12.97 -17.91
N LEU A 441 -27.80 -12.34 -18.75
CA LEU A 441 -28.13 -11.08 -19.41
C LEU A 441 -29.26 -11.20 -20.44
N GLU A 442 -29.43 -12.35 -21.09
CA GLU A 442 -30.59 -12.59 -21.97
C GLU A 442 -31.92 -12.54 -21.20
N GLN A 443 -31.92 -13.02 -19.95
CA GLN A 443 -33.07 -12.93 -19.07
C GLN A 443 -33.22 -11.51 -18.49
N GLU A 444 -32.11 -10.90 -18.10
CA GLU A 444 -32.08 -9.58 -17.49
C GLU A 444 -30.81 -8.78 -17.87
N PHE A 445 -30.92 -8.01 -18.95
CA PHE A 445 -29.77 -7.35 -19.60
C PHE A 445 -29.09 -6.24 -18.79
N GLN A 446 -29.74 -5.72 -17.74
CA GLN A 446 -29.18 -4.66 -16.89
C GLN A 446 -28.72 -5.16 -15.52
N ASN A 447 -28.72 -6.48 -15.27
CA ASN A 447 -28.30 -6.96 -13.96
C ASN A 447 -26.82 -6.63 -13.70
N HIS A 448 -26.54 -6.14 -12.50
CA HIS A 448 -25.23 -5.61 -12.13
C HIS A 448 -24.18 -6.72 -12.14
N LYS A 449 -24.50 -7.87 -11.52
CA LYS A 449 -23.58 -8.99 -11.36
C LYS A 449 -23.01 -9.50 -12.67
N SER A 450 -23.84 -9.87 -13.65
CA SER A 450 -23.35 -10.43 -14.91
C SER A 450 -22.51 -9.40 -15.67
N ASN A 451 -22.95 -8.14 -15.70
CA ASN A 451 -22.20 -7.08 -16.38
C ASN A 451 -20.84 -6.87 -15.72
N TYR A 452 -20.76 -6.79 -14.38
CA TYR A 452 -19.47 -6.63 -13.70
C TYR A 452 -18.57 -7.86 -13.86
N ALA A 453 -19.13 -9.07 -13.78
CA ALA A 453 -18.38 -10.32 -13.95
C ALA A 453 -17.84 -10.46 -15.39
N LEU A 454 -18.64 -10.15 -16.41
CA LEU A 454 -18.18 -10.13 -17.80
C LEU A 454 -17.14 -9.04 -18.04
N ALA A 455 -17.28 -7.87 -17.42
CA ALA A 455 -16.25 -6.83 -17.47
C ALA A 455 -14.93 -7.31 -16.86
N SER A 456 -15.01 -8.00 -15.71
CA SER A 456 -13.86 -8.60 -15.02
C SER A 456 -13.17 -9.66 -15.89
N LEU A 457 -13.94 -10.52 -16.56
CA LEU A 457 -13.43 -11.51 -17.51
C LEU A 457 -12.77 -10.85 -18.73
N ALA A 458 -13.40 -9.82 -19.28
CA ALA A 458 -12.85 -9.06 -20.41
C ALA A 458 -11.54 -8.35 -20.05
N THR A 459 -11.45 -7.73 -18.87
CA THR A 459 -10.20 -7.13 -18.37
C THR A 459 -9.11 -8.20 -18.21
N ALA A 460 -9.43 -9.38 -17.70
CA ALA A 460 -8.47 -10.49 -17.58
C ALA A 460 -7.98 -11.02 -18.95
N GLN A 461 -8.82 -10.92 -19.98
CA GLN A 461 -8.48 -11.24 -21.38
C GLN A 461 -7.78 -10.08 -22.12
N ASN A 462 -7.54 -8.96 -21.44
CA ASN A 462 -7.01 -7.71 -22.01
C ASN A 462 -7.89 -7.11 -23.13
N ASP A 463 -9.19 -7.44 -23.16
CA ASP A 463 -10.18 -6.79 -24.03
C ASP A 463 -10.80 -5.59 -23.30
N GLN A 464 -10.10 -4.46 -23.39
CA GLN A 464 -10.51 -3.21 -22.74
C GLN A 464 -11.81 -2.64 -23.34
N THR A 465 -12.13 -2.98 -24.60
CA THR A 465 -13.33 -2.47 -25.26
C THR A 465 -14.59 -3.15 -24.73
N ALA A 466 -14.56 -4.48 -24.60
CA ALA A 466 -15.62 -5.25 -23.96
C ALA A 466 -15.72 -4.90 -22.47
N ALA A 467 -14.59 -4.74 -21.77
CA ALA A 467 -14.58 -4.35 -20.37
C ALA A 467 -15.28 -3.00 -20.14
N ALA A 468 -14.94 -1.97 -20.92
CA ALA A 468 -15.57 -0.66 -20.83
C ALA A 468 -17.08 -0.73 -21.10
N PHE A 469 -17.49 -1.51 -22.11
CA PHE A 469 -18.90 -1.72 -22.43
C PHE A 469 -19.67 -2.32 -21.24
N TYR A 470 -19.17 -3.42 -20.67
CA TYR A 470 -19.86 -4.10 -19.58
C TYR A 470 -19.80 -3.31 -18.26
N PHE A 471 -18.69 -2.64 -17.92
CA PHE A 471 -18.65 -1.73 -16.77
C PHE A 471 -19.63 -0.57 -16.94
N GLN A 472 -19.74 0.01 -18.14
CA GLN A 472 -20.74 1.03 -18.41
C GLN A 472 -22.16 0.49 -18.19
N LYS A 473 -22.46 -0.75 -18.61
CA LYS A 473 -23.76 -1.38 -18.35
C LYS A 473 -24.02 -1.61 -16.86
N ALA A 474 -23.00 -1.95 -16.08
CA ALA A 474 -23.12 -2.12 -14.62
C ALA A 474 -23.58 -0.82 -13.92
N THR A 475 -23.19 0.36 -14.44
CA THR A 475 -23.63 1.66 -13.89
C THR A 475 -25.11 1.99 -14.09
N LEU A 476 -25.87 1.23 -14.89
CA LEU A 476 -27.22 1.63 -15.32
C LEU A 476 -28.33 1.31 -14.33
N LYS A 477 -28.28 0.16 -13.65
CA LYS A 477 -29.39 -0.34 -12.82
C LYS A 477 -29.16 -0.10 -11.33
N GLN A 478 -28.03 -0.58 -10.83
CA GLN A 478 -27.61 -0.41 -9.43
C GLN A 478 -26.19 0.16 -9.41
N PRO A 479 -26.00 1.44 -9.80
CA PRO A 479 -24.67 2.04 -9.83
C PRO A 479 -24.00 1.93 -8.46
N GLN A 480 -22.71 1.62 -8.47
CA GLN A 480 -21.84 1.60 -7.29
C GLN A 480 -20.57 2.42 -7.55
N PRO A 481 -19.93 2.98 -6.51
CA PRO A 481 -18.65 3.66 -6.69
C PRO A 481 -17.58 2.81 -7.40
N HIS A 482 -17.57 1.50 -7.14
CA HIS A 482 -16.67 0.54 -7.78
C HIS A 482 -16.80 0.52 -9.30
N ASP A 483 -18.01 0.68 -9.84
CA ASP A 483 -18.27 0.64 -11.28
C ASP A 483 -17.61 1.82 -11.98
N TYR A 484 -17.75 3.03 -11.39
CA TYR A 484 -17.14 4.24 -11.92
C TYR A 484 -15.62 4.21 -11.82
N ALA A 485 -15.07 3.65 -10.74
CA ALA A 485 -13.63 3.48 -10.60
C ALA A 485 -13.07 2.47 -11.62
N ALA A 486 -13.73 1.31 -11.79
CA ALA A 486 -13.33 0.29 -12.77
C ALA A 486 -13.43 0.81 -14.21
N LEU A 487 -14.52 1.50 -14.55
CA LEU A 487 -14.70 2.11 -15.87
C LEU A 487 -13.67 3.22 -16.13
N SER A 488 -13.43 4.09 -15.15
CA SER A 488 -12.39 5.12 -15.24
C SER A 488 -11.01 4.51 -15.48
N GLN A 489 -10.65 3.47 -14.74
CA GLN A 489 -9.40 2.74 -14.91
C GLN A 489 -9.29 2.10 -16.29
N THR A 490 -10.37 1.50 -16.80
CA THR A 490 -10.42 0.92 -18.14
C THR A 490 -10.16 2.00 -19.20
N PHE A 491 -10.75 3.19 -19.05
CA PHE A 491 -10.49 4.31 -19.95
C PHE A 491 -9.03 4.78 -19.90
N LEU A 492 -8.41 4.84 -18.72
CA LEU A 492 -6.98 5.18 -18.58
C LEU A 492 -6.08 4.16 -19.28
N GLN A 493 -6.41 2.87 -19.25
CA GLN A 493 -5.66 1.82 -19.96
C GLN A 493 -5.79 1.92 -21.49
N THR A 494 -6.80 2.63 -21.99
CA THR A 494 -7.02 2.91 -23.42
C THR A 494 -6.63 4.34 -23.83
N ASP A 495 -5.86 5.04 -23.01
CA ASP A 495 -5.44 6.45 -23.21
C ASP A 495 -6.60 7.47 -23.32
N LEU A 496 -7.81 7.12 -22.87
CA LEU A 496 -9.00 7.97 -22.88
C LEU A 496 -9.12 8.79 -21.58
N PHE A 497 -8.09 9.60 -21.29
CA PHE A 497 -7.98 10.37 -20.04
C PHE A 497 -9.22 11.24 -19.73
N PHE A 498 -9.77 11.95 -20.71
CA PHE A 498 -10.93 12.83 -20.49
C PHE A 498 -12.21 12.06 -20.16
N GLU A 499 -12.42 10.89 -20.77
CA GLU A 499 -13.57 10.03 -20.43
C GLU A 499 -13.39 9.42 -19.04
N ALA A 500 -12.16 9.10 -18.63
CA ALA A 500 -11.86 8.67 -17.26
C ALA A 500 -12.23 9.74 -16.22
N VAL A 501 -11.84 11.01 -16.45
CA VAL A 501 -12.20 12.16 -15.59
C VAL A 501 -13.71 12.36 -15.55
N LYS A 502 -14.37 12.37 -16.71
CA LYS A 502 -15.83 12.56 -16.81
C LYS A 502 -16.60 11.44 -16.11
N THR A 503 -16.11 10.20 -16.19
CA THR A 503 -16.69 9.05 -15.50
C THR A 503 -16.62 9.23 -13.98
N LEU A 504 -15.47 9.64 -13.43
CA LEU A 504 -15.34 9.90 -11.99
C LEU A 504 -16.21 11.10 -11.56
N GLN A 505 -16.31 12.15 -12.37
CA GLN A 505 -17.21 13.27 -12.11
C GLN A 505 -18.69 12.82 -12.06
N GLN A 506 -19.11 11.95 -12.98
CA GLN A 506 -20.45 11.36 -12.95
C GLN A 506 -20.65 10.51 -11.69
N GLY A 507 -19.66 9.68 -11.34
CA GLY A 507 -19.67 8.89 -10.11
C GLY A 507 -19.80 9.76 -8.86
N LEU A 508 -19.09 10.88 -8.77
CA LEU A 508 -19.17 11.80 -7.63
C LEU A 508 -20.46 12.63 -7.58
N ARG A 509 -21.16 12.83 -8.71
CA ARG A 509 -22.51 13.41 -8.67
C ARG A 509 -23.50 12.45 -8.01
N GLN A 510 -23.33 11.15 -8.24
CA GLN A 510 -24.17 10.11 -7.65
C GLN A 510 -23.73 9.76 -6.21
N PHE A 511 -22.42 9.77 -5.95
CA PHE A 511 -21.79 9.37 -4.70
C PHE A 511 -20.84 10.46 -4.18
N PRO A 512 -21.35 11.65 -3.78
CA PRO A 512 -20.50 12.76 -3.37
C PRO A 512 -19.63 12.47 -2.15
N GLY A 513 -20.01 11.47 -1.34
CA GLY A 513 -19.26 11.03 -0.15
C GLY A 513 -18.25 9.90 -0.39
N SER A 514 -18.01 9.44 -1.63
CA SER A 514 -17.00 8.39 -1.87
C SER A 514 -15.60 9.00 -1.88
N GLY A 515 -14.85 8.80 -0.79
CA GLY A 515 -13.45 9.22 -0.70
C GLY A 515 -12.55 8.54 -1.73
N GLU A 516 -12.86 7.31 -2.15
CA GLU A 516 -12.11 6.58 -3.17
C GLU A 516 -12.22 7.27 -4.54
N LEU A 517 -13.44 7.65 -4.96
CA LEU A 517 -13.64 8.39 -6.19
C LEU A 517 -13.05 9.81 -6.13
N GLN A 518 -13.14 10.48 -4.97
CA GLN A 518 -12.51 11.78 -4.74
C GLN A 518 -10.98 11.67 -4.90
N ASN A 519 -10.35 10.66 -4.28
CA ASN A 519 -8.92 10.41 -4.41
C ASN A 519 -8.53 10.18 -5.87
N ASN A 520 -9.26 9.32 -6.59
CA ASN A 520 -8.94 9.02 -7.98
C ASN A 520 -9.08 10.25 -8.88
N LEU A 521 -10.10 11.08 -8.66
CA LEU A 521 -10.26 12.31 -9.43
C LEU A 521 -9.16 13.33 -9.09
N GLY A 522 -8.79 13.45 -7.81
CA GLY A 522 -7.66 14.26 -7.37
C GLY A 522 -6.32 13.79 -7.95
N TYR A 523 -6.11 12.47 -8.00
CA TYR A 523 -4.96 11.82 -8.63
C TYR A 523 -4.88 12.15 -10.13
N LEU A 524 -5.99 12.07 -10.87
CA LEU A 524 -6.01 12.47 -12.29
C LEU A 524 -5.75 13.96 -12.47
N TYR A 525 -6.34 14.83 -11.65
CA TYR A 525 -6.06 16.27 -11.72
C TYR A 525 -4.60 16.60 -11.38
N ALA A 526 -3.97 15.86 -10.45
CA ALA A 526 -2.55 16.04 -10.09
C ALA A 526 -1.59 15.71 -11.25
N ARG A 527 -2.05 15.00 -12.29
CA ARG A 527 -1.29 14.78 -13.54
C ARG A 527 -1.42 15.93 -14.54
N THR A 528 -2.31 16.89 -14.28
CA THR A 528 -2.55 18.07 -15.13
C THR A 528 -2.01 19.34 -14.47
N SER A 529 -2.12 20.49 -15.13
CA SER A 529 -1.74 21.79 -14.58
C SER A 529 -2.77 22.38 -13.60
N VAL A 530 -3.83 21.64 -13.24
CA VAL A 530 -4.95 22.13 -12.41
C VAL A 530 -4.74 21.78 -10.93
N ALA A 531 -3.78 22.46 -10.30
CA ALA A 531 -3.35 22.22 -8.92
C ALA A 531 -4.48 22.38 -7.88
N ASP A 532 -5.35 23.39 -8.03
CA ASP A 532 -6.43 23.67 -7.08
C ASP A 532 -7.45 22.54 -6.99
N SER A 533 -7.83 21.96 -8.13
CA SER A 533 -8.76 20.82 -8.18
C SER A 533 -8.12 19.57 -7.60
N ALA A 534 -6.84 19.32 -7.90
CA ALA A 534 -6.10 18.20 -7.31
C ALA A 534 -6.09 18.29 -5.78
N TYR A 535 -5.71 19.45 -5.24
CA TYR A 535 -5.72 19.71 -3.80
C TYR A 535 -7.13 19.52 -3.20
N TYR A 536 -8.15 20.14 -3.79
CA TYR A 536 -9.52 20.07 -3.28
C TYR A 536 -10.02 18.62 -3.13
N TYR A 537 -9.86 17.80 -4.18
CA TYR A 537 -10.35 16.43 -4.17
C TYR A 537 -9.50 15.49 -3.31
N LEU A 538 -8.17 15.63 -3.31
CA LEU A 538 -7.30 14.85 -2.41
C LEU A 538 -7.57 15.19 -0.95
N GLN A 539 -7.73 16.48 -0.63
CA GLN A 539 -8.05 16.92 0.74
C GLN A 539 -9.43 16.43 1.18
N ALA A 540 -10.45 16.51 0.31
CA ALA A 540 -11.78 15.97 0.60
C ALA A 540 -11.74 14.45 0.85
N ALA A 541 -10.93 13.72 0.08
CA ALA A 541 -10.80 12.27 0.20
C ALA A 541 -10.28 11.85 1.58
N THR A 542 -9.35 12.60 2.19
CA THR A 542 -8.77 12.25 3.50
C THR A 542 -9.81 12.11 4.63
N GLY A 543 -10.97 12.78 4.51
CA GLY A 543 -12.07 12.67 5.45
C GLY A 543 -13.19 11.69 5.08
N ASN A 544 -13.19 11.16 3.85
CA ASN A 544 -14.32 10.42 3.26
C ASN A 544 -14.00 8.97 2.85
N THR A 545 -12.80 8.45 3.16
CA THR A 545 -12.44 7.04 2.91
C THR A 545 -12.06 6.32 4.21
N SER A 546 -12.21 5.00 4.20
CA SER A 546 -11.72 4.12 5.26
C SER A 546 -10.17 4.05 5.30
N ARG A 547 -9.51 4.26 4.16
CA ARG A 547 -8.05 4.24 4.00
C ARG A 547 -7.52 5.65 3.79
N SER A 548 -7.60 6.50 4.81
CA SER A 548 -7.21 7.92 4.73
C SER A 548 -5.71 8.14 4.56
N ASP A 549 -4.91 7.11 4.82
CA ASP A 549 -3.46 7.03 4.57
C ASP A 549 -3.10 7.18 3.07
N VAL A 550 -3.92 6.64 2.17
CA VAL A 550 -3.72 6.70 0.71
C VAL A 550 -3.86 8.13 0.16
N PRO A 551 -5.00 8.84 0.34
CA PRO A 551 -5.12 10.22 -0.11
C PRO A 551 -4.17 11.17 0.63
N ALA A 552 -3.81 10.88 1.88
CA ALA A 552 -2.80 11.66 2.60
C ALA A 552 -1.41 11.50 1.97
N ALA A 553 -1.03 10.28 1.57
CA ALA A 553 0.20 10.04 0.83
C ALA A 553 0.19 10.84 -0.49
N ASN A 554 -0.90 10.75 -1.27
CA ASN A 554 -1.06 11.50 -2.51
C ASN A 554 -0.96 13.02 -2.33
N LEU A 555 -1.51 13.55 -1.25
CA LEU A 555 -1.45 14.97 -0.94
C LEU A 555 0.01 15.42 -0.70
N LEU A 556 0.81 14.63 0.02
CA LEU A 556 2.24 14.90 0.18
C LEU A 556 3.00 14.80 -1.14
N GLY A 557 2.71 13.77 -1.94
CA GLY A 557 3.31 13.61 -3.27
C GLY A 557 2.96 14.78 -4.20
N PHE A 558 1.72 15.27 -4.13
CA PHE A 558 1.26 16.47 -4.82
C PHE A 558 2.03 17.71 -4.40
N TYR A 559 2.26 17.92 -3.10
CA TYR A 559 3.08 19.05 -2.62
C TYR A 559 4.54 18.93 -3.06
N ALA A 560 5.12 17.73 -3.02
CA ALA A 560 6.49 17.50 -3.49
C ALA A 560 6.65 17.82 -4.98
N ARG A 561 5.62 17.51 -5.79
CA ARG A 561 5.58 17.84 -7.22
C ARG A 561 5.27 19.31 -7.51
N ASN A 562 4.64 20.02 -6.57
CA ASN A 562 4.20 21.40 -6.71
C ASN A 562 4.70 22.29 -5.56
N PRO A 563 6.03 22.48 -5.40
CA PRO A 563 6.60 23.19 -4.24
C PRO A 563 6.13 24.65 -4.11
N GLN A 564 5.68 25.26 -5.22
CA GLN A 564 5.11 26.61 -5.21
C GLN A 564 3.85 26.71 -4.33
N VAL A 565 3.06 25.64 -4.22
CA VAL A 565 1.86 25.60 -3.36
C VAL A 565 2.24 25.81 -1.90
N LEU A 566 3.32 25.16 -1.44
CA LEU A 566 3.82 25.33 -0.07
C LEU A 566 4.52 26.66 0.17
N SER A 567 5.08 27.27 -0.89
CA SER A 567 5.62 28.62 -0.80
C SER A 567 4.52 29.67 -0.53
N ALA A 568 3.30 29.40 -1.01
CA ALA A 568 2.13 30.26 -0.75
C ALA A 568 1.54 30.04 0.65
N ASP A 569 1.44 28.77 1.09
CA ASP A 569 0.98 28.44 2.43
C ASP A 569 1.71 27.21 3.01
N SER A 570 2.70 27.48 3.86
CA SER A 570 3.50 26.44 4.54
C SER A 570 2.74 25.67 5.63
N SER A 571 1.54 26.12 6.05
CA SER A 571 0.72 25.43 7.04
C SER A 571 0.08 24.15 6.49
N LEU A 572 -0.13 24.09 5.17
CA LEU A 572 -0.75 22.95 4.47
C LEU A 572 -0.02 21.63 4.68
N ALA A 573 1.33 21.65 4.68
CA ALA A 573 2.12 20.46 4.95
C ALA A 573 2.09 20.04 6.44
N ARG A 574 1.87 20.99 7.36
CA ARG A 574 1.86 20.73 8.81
C ARG A 574 0.51 20.21 9.31
N ASN A 575 -0.56 20.41 8.55
CA ASN A 575 -1.92 20.01 8.91
C ASN A 575 -2.29 18.59 8.44
N THR A 576 -1.30 17.76 8.07
CA THR A 576 -1.53 16.37 7.68
C THR A 576 -1.25 15.44 8.86
N ASN A 577 -2.12 14.45 9.08
CA ASN A 577 -1.85 13.39 10.05
C ASN A 577 -0.64 12.57 9.58
N GLU A 578 0.24 12.19 10.51
CA GLU A 578 1.36 11.30 10.22
C GLU A 578 0.89 9.85 10.17
N PHE A 579 1.33 9.11 9.15
CA PHE A 579 1.02 7.70 8.96
C PHE A 579 2.30 6.86 8.84
N GLU A 580 2.27 5.64 9.36
CA GLU A 580 3.33 4.64 9.17
C GLU A 580 3.30 3.98 7.78
N TYR A 581 2.31 4.34 6.96
CA TYR A 581 2.12 3.80 5.62
C TYR A 581 3.31 4.14 4.70
N GLU A 582 3.76 3.14 3.93
CA GLU A 582 5.03 3.18 3.19
C GLU A 582 5.07 4.31 2.14
N SER A 583 4.01 4.47 1.36
CA SER A 583 3.90 5.53 0.35
C SER A 583 3.80 6.92 0.99
N TYR A 584 3.19 7.03 2.17
CA TYR A 584 3.17 8.27 2.93
C TYR A 584 4.59 8.65 3.39
N GLN A 585 5.33 7.72 3.98
CA GLN A 585 6.73 7.93 4.39
C GLN A 585 7.62 8.31 3.22
N ALA A 586 7.47 7.63 2.07
CA ALA A 586 8.18 7.95 0.84
C ALA A 586 7.95 9.40 0.42
N ASN A 587 6.69 9.85 0.39
CA ASN A 587 6.34 11.20 -0.02
C ASN A 587 6.73 12.27 0.99
N ALA A 588 6.69 11.97 2.29
CA ALA A 588 7.21 12.87 3.32
C ALA A 588 8.71 13.12 3.14
N LEU A 589 9.48 12.06 2.84
CA LEU A 589 10.92 12.17 2.53
C LEU A 589 11.17 12.89 1.21
N ALA A 590 10.39 12.61 0.16
CA ALA A 590 10.49 13.32 -1.12
C ALA A 590 10.21 14.82 -0.95
N LEU A 591 9.14 15.16 -0.23
CA LEU A 591 8.77 16.54 0.05
C LEU A 591 9.88 17.28 0.80
N ARG A 592 10.53 16.62 1.77
CA ARG A 592 11.67 17.18 2.49
C ARG A 592 12.84 17.50 1.56
N LEU A 593 13.15 16.60 0.62
CA LEU A 593 14.25 16.78 -0.34
C LEU A 593 13.96 17.94 -1.31
N VAL A 594 12.70 18.15 -1.71
CA VAL A 594 12.32 19.24 -2.62
C VAL A 594 12.18 20.58 -1.89
N ALA A 595 11.47 20.62 -0.76
CA ALA A 595 11.10 21.86 -0.07
C ALA A 595 12.26 22.49 0.73
N SER A 596 13.42 21.82 0.83
CA SER A 596 14.63 22.33 1.49
C SER A 596 14.36 22.94 2.87
N THR A 597 13.51 22.30 3.69
CA THR A 597 13.40 22.66 5.11
C THR A 597 14.77 22.40 5.72
N GLY A 598 15.47 23.46 6.14
CA GLY A 598 16.89 23.42 6.50
C GLY A 598 17.32 22.30 7.48
N PRO A 599 18.63 22.13 7.72
CA PRO A 599 19.25 20.96 8.37
C PRO A 599 18.82 20.62 9.83
N ALA A 600 17.80 21.28 10.39
CA ALA A 600 17.50 21.26 11.83
C ALA A 600 16.75 20.02 12.35
N ALA A 601 16.09 19.22 11.52
CA ALA A 601 15.40 17.99 11.96
C ALA A 601 15.91 16.78 11.17
N GLN A 602 16.22 15.66 11.81
CA GLN A 602 16.65 14.42 11.11
C GLN A 602 15.48 13.81 10.32
N PRO A 603 15.72 13.18 9.15
CA PRO A 603 14.68 12.45 8.45
C PRO A 603 14.19 11.27 9.31
N VAL A 604 12.89 11.02 9.30
CA VAL A 604 12.29 9.86 9.99
C VAL A 604 12.78 8.60 9.31
N ARG A 605 13.39 7.70 10.11
CA ARG A 605 13.90 6.42 9.63
C ARG A 605 12.74 5.46 9.36
N PRO A 606 12.63 4.87 8.15
CA PRO A 606 11.57 3.90 7.86
C PRO A 606 11.60 2.72 8.84
N ALA A 607 10.48 2.44 9.51
CA ALA A 607 10.41 1.43 10.58
C ALA A 607 10.74 0.01 10.09
N TRP A 608 10.36 -0.29 8.84
CA TRP A 608 10.54 -1.60 8.22
C TRP A 608 12.00 -1.93 7.85
N LEU A 609 12.93 -0.97 7.93
CA LEU A 609 14.37 -1.20 7.69
C LEU A 609 15.01 -2.24 8.64
N THR A 610 14.34 -2.51 9.77
CA THR A 610 14.79 -3.47 10.78
C THR A 610 14.11 -4.84 10.66
N THR A 611 13.13 -4.98 9.77
CA THR A 611 12.32 -6.19 9.63
C THR A 611 12.85 -7.04 8.47
N ASP A 612 13.27 -8.26 8.76
CA ASP A 612 13.71 -9.21 7.73
C ASP A 612 12.48 -9.82 7.05
N GLN A 613 12.05 -9.28 5.91
CA GLN A 613 11.15 -10.01 5.01
C GLN A 613 11.96 -10.72 3.93
N VAL A 614 11.86 -12.04 3.91
CA VAL A 614 12.58 -12.93 2.99
C VAL A 614 11.59 -13.42 1.94
N GLY A 615 11.83 -13.10 0.66
CA GLY A 615 11.15 -13.72 -0.48
C GLY A 615 10.19 -12.84 -1.28
N GLU A 616 9.83 -11.65 -0.79
CA GLU A 616 8.98 -10.68 -1.53
C GLU A 616 9.82 -9.47 -1.98
N GLY A 617 9.60 -9.00 -3.22
CA GLY A 617 10.21 -7.78 -3.72
C GLY A 617 9.70 -6.53 -2.98
N LEU A 618 10.42 -5.41 -3.12
CA LEU A 618 10.02 -4.14 -2.53
C LEU A 618 8.73 -3.64 -3.17
N SER A 619 7.77 -3.25 -2.34
CA SER A 619 6.66 -2.41 -2.81
C SER A 619 7.21 -1.07 -3.33
N VAL A 620 6.46 -0.43 -4.23
CA VAL A 620 6.77 0.92 -4.73
C VAL A 620 7.01 1.91 -3.58
N GLY A 621 6.17 1.87 -2.53
CA GLY A 621 6.31 2.70 -1.33
C GLY A 621 7.60 2.40 -0.55
N ARG A 622 7.95 1.12 -0.36
CA ARG A 622 9.21 0.75 0.32
C ARG A 622 10.43 1.18 -0.47
N PHE A 623 10.46 0.89 -1.77
CA PHE A 623 11.55 1.32 -2.63
C PHE A 623 11.76 2.85 -2.55
N ALA A 624 10.69 3.63 -2.78
CA ALA A 624 10.78 5.08 -2.73
C ALA A 624 11.19 5.59 -1.34
N SER A 625 10.65 5.01 -0.26
CA SER A 625 11.01 5.43 1.10
C SER A 625 12.47 5.16 1.47
N VAL A 626 13.03 3.98 1.13
CA VAL A 626 14.44 3.69 1.44
C VAL A 626 15.39 4.49 0.57
N TYR A 627 15.07 4.66 -0.70
CA TYR A 627 15.86 5.45 -1.63
C TYR A 627 15.89 6.93 -1.19
N ASN A 628 14.72 7.54 -0.94
CA ASN A 628 14.64 8.93 -0.47
C ASN A 628 15.31 9.10 0.91
N TYR A 629 15.20 8.11 1.81
CA TYR A 629 15.85 8.17 3.11
C TYR A 629 17.38 8.19 2.98
N ALA A 630 17.95 7.40 2.06
CA ALA A 630 19.39 7.39 1.81
C ALA A 630 19.90 8.76 1.32
N LEU A 631 19.13 9.42 0.45
CA LEU A 631 19.46 10.76 -0.03
C LEU A 631 19.27 11.85 1.04
N ALA A 632 18.24 11.73 1.87
CA ALA A 632 17.92 12.72 2.90
C ALA A 632 18.79 12.60 4.17
N SER A 633 19.36 11.43 4.44
CA SER A 633 20.18 11.17 5.63
C SER A 633 21.56 11.80 5.50
N GLN A 634 21.91 12.64 6.48
CA GLN A 634 23.24 13.24 6.62
C GLN A 634 24.09 12.55 7.69
N GLN A 635 23.61 11.43 8.26
CA GLN A 635 24.29 10.69 9.33
C GLN A 635 24.57 9.25 8.89
N PRO A 636 25.69 8.66 9.33
CA PRO A 636 26.01 7.25 9.04
C PRO A 636 24.95 6.30 9.62
N ASP A 637 24.38 5.43 8.77
CA ASP A 637 23.51 4.32 9.20
C ASP A 637 24.03 2.99 8.63
N SER A 638 24.67 2.19 9.48
CA SER A 638 25.22 0.88 9.12
C SER A 638 24.16 -0.18 8.80
N THR A 639 22.91 0.03 9.19
CA THR A 639 21.81 -0.86 8.82
C THR A 639 21.33 -0.55 7.42
N LEU A 640 21.25 0.73 7.05
CA LEU A 640 20.81 1.19 5.73
C LEU A 640 21.67 0.61 4.61
N ALA A 641 23.00 0.75 4.70
CA ALA A 641 23.91 0.25 3.67
C ALA A 641 23.80 -1.27 3.47
N ARG A 642 23.68 -2.04 4.56
CA ARG A 642 23.50 -3.50 4.50
C ARG A 642 22.15 -3.90 3.91
N THR A 643 21.09 -3.17 4.25
CA THR A 643 19.75 -3.43 3.69
C THR A 643 19.73 -3.09 2.20
N LEU A 644 20.28 -1.94 1.79
CA LEU A 644 20.37 -1.56 0.38
C LEU A 644 21.16 -2.58 -0.46
N GLN A 645 22.28 -3.07 0.07
CA GLN A 645 23.03 -4.15 -0.58
C GLN A 645 22.16 -5.39 -0.77
N ARG A 646 21.55 -5.89 0.31
CA ARG A 646 20.71 -7.09 0.25
C ARG A 646 19.53 -6.95 -0.72
N GLN A 647 18.91 -5.77 -0.76
CA GLN A 647 17.78 -5.50 -1.64
C GLN A 647 18.21 -5.33 -3.11
N ALA A 648 19.37 -4.75 -3.39
CA ALA A 648 19.93 -4.67 -4.73
C ALA A 648 20.32 -6.05 -5.28
N ASP A 649 20.78 -6.96 -4.41
CA ASP A 649 21.14 -8.33 -4.79
C ASP A 649 19.91 -9.24 -4.98
N ALA A 650 18.70 -8.79 -4.63
CA ALA A 650 17.49 -9.60 -4.67
C ALA A 650 16.88 -9.63 -6.09
N PRO A 651 16.66 -10.81 -6.71
CA PRO A 651 16.11 -10.91 -8.06
C PRO A 651 14.74 -10.26 -8.23
N ALA A 652 13.93 -10.21 -7.17
CA ALA A 652 12.62 -9.58 -7.18
C ALA A 652 12.66 -8.05 -7.33
N ASN A 653 13.82 -7.42 -7.14
CA ASN A 653 14.02 -5.97 -7.22
C ASN A 653 14.85 -5.55 -8.43
N GLN A 654 14.95 -6.42 -9.45
CA GLN A 654 15.84 -6.19 -10.59
C GLN A 654 15.59 -4.83 -11.26
N ASP A 655 14.33 -4.41 -11.35
CA ASP A 655 13.92 -3.12 -11.94
C ASP A 655 14.41 -1.89 -11.15
N PHE A 656 14.82 -2.06 -9.90
CA PHE A 656 15.28 -0.99 -9.00
C PHE A 656 16.78 -1.04 -8.69
N THR A 657 17.52 -1.98 -9.29
CA THR A 657 18.92 -2.29 -8.90
C THR A 657 19.81 -1.05 -8.93
N ASP A 658 19.80 -0.29 -10.03
CA ASP A 658 20.71 0.85 -10.21
C ASP A 658 20.41 1.97 -9.21
N ASP A 659 19.13 2.26 -8.97
CA ASP A 659 18.70 3.25 -7.98
C ASP A 659 19.06 2.81 -6.54
N LEU A 660 18.95 1.52 -6.23
CA LEU A 660 19.37 0.96 -4.94
C LEU A 660 20.89 1.03 -4.76
N LEU A 661 21.67 0.79 -5.81
CA LEU A 661 23.12 0.94 -5.81
C LEU A 661 23.54 2.41 -5.64
N LEU A 662 22.83 3.35 -6.27
CA LEU A 662 23.05 4.79 -6.07
C LEU A 662 22.77 5.19 -4.62
N ALA A 663 21.60 4.79 -4.09
CA ALA A 663 21.25 5.04 -2.69
C ALA A 663 22.30 4.45 -1.74
N ARG A 664 22.82 3.25 -2.04
CA ARG A 664 23.91 2.63 -1.28
C ARG A 664 25.19 3.45 -1.37
N ALA A 665 25.57 3.90 -2.56
CA ALA A 665 26.76 4.73 -2.74
C ALA A 665 26.68 6.02 -1.90
N VAL A 666 25.52 6.67 -1.86
CA VAL A 666 25.29 7.85 -1.01
C VAL A 666 25.37 7.50 0.48
N ALA A 667 24.79 6.39 0.91
CA ALA A 667 24.88 5.93 2.30
C ALA A 667 26.33 5.60 2.73
N GLU A 668 27.10 4.91 1.87
CA GLU A 668 28.51 4.59 2.09
C GLU A 668 29.38 5.85 2.10
N TYR A 669 29.08 6.84 1.25
CA TYR A 669 29.75 8.13 1.23
C TYR A 669 29.52 8.89 2.56
N THR A 670 28.26 8.98 3.00
CA THR A 670 27.91 9.57 4.30
C THR A 670 28.53 8.83 5.48
N ALA A 671 28.79 7.53 5.36
CA ALA A 671 29.50 6.71 6.36
C ALA A 671 31.03 6.78 6.27
N HIS A 672 31.59 7.68 5.45
CA HIS A 672 33.03 7.84 5.19
C HIS A 672 33.72 6.61 4.55
N ASN A 673 32.95 5.70 3.95
CA ASN A 673 33.47 4.58 3.18
C ASN A 673 33.62 4.96 1.70
N HIS A 674 34.38 6.04 1.44
CA HIS A 674 34.48 6.66 0.11
C HIS A 674 34.91 5.69 -1.00
N PRO A 675 35.82 4.71 -0.79
CA PRO A 675 36.18 3.79 -1.87
C PRO A 675 35.05 2.88 -2.32
N THR A 676 34.20 2.43 -1.40
CA THR A 676 33.02 1.64 -1.75
C THR A 676 32.02 2.51 -2.48
N ALA A 677 31.79 3.74 -2.01
CA ALA A 677 30.91 4.70 -2.67
C ALA A 677 31.35 5.01 -4.11
N PHE A 678 32.63 5.37 -4.32
CA PHE A 678 33.16 5.67 -5.64
C PHE A 678 33.23 4.43 -6.56
N GLY A 679 33.50 3.25 -6.00
CA GLY A 679 33.45 2.00 -6.77
C GLY A 679 32.05 1.71 -7.30
N LEU A 680 31.02 1.89 -6.47
CA LEU A 680 29.61 1.74 -6.86
C LEU A 680 29.21 2.78 -7.92
N LEU A 681 29.63 4.03 -7.77
CA LEU A 681 29.34 5.08 -8.75
C LEU A 681 30.04 4.83 -10.09
N SER A 682 31.27 4.33 -10.09
CA SER A 682 31.98 3.93 -11.32
C SER A 682 31.26 2.78 -12.02
N GLN A 683 30.84 1.77 -11.25
CA GLN A 683 30.06 0.65 -11.78
C GLN A 683 28.76 1.14 -12.44
N LEU A 684 28.04 2.06 -11.81
CA LEU A 684 26.83 2.67 -12.37
C LEU A 684 27.13 3.48 -13.64
N ALA A 685 28.21 4.27 -13.62
CA ALA A 685 28.62 5.09 -14.75
C ALA A 685 29.02 4.28 -16.00
N GLU A 686 29.59 3.09 -15.80
CA GLU A 686 29.99 2.17 -16.86
C GLU A 686 28.84 1.24 -17.31
N GLY A 687 27.96 0.88 -16.37
CA GLY A 687 26.85 -0.06 -16.58
C GLY A 687 25.60 0.53 -17.24
N ASP A 688 25.35 1.84 -17.07
CA ASP A 688 24.19 2.54 -17.64
C ASP A 688 24.62 3.64 -18.63
N PRO A 689 24.55 3.40 -19.96
CA PRO A 689 24.90 4.40 -20.96
C PRO A 689 23.98 5.63 -20.96
N LYS A 690 22.76 5.54 -20.42
CA LYS A 690 21.80 6.66 -20.42
C LYS A 690 22.04 7.62 -19.25
N GLN A 691 22.33 7.08 -18.06
CA GLN A 691 22.57 7.87 -16.85
C GLN A 691 24.06 8.00 -16.49
N GLY A 692 24.96 7.42 -17.28
CA GLY A 692 26.39 7.42 -17.01
C GLY A 692 26.98 8.81 -16.78
N ASP A 693 26.55 9.80 -17.57
CA ASP A 693 26.98 11.20 -17.42
C ASP A 693 26.54 11.79 -16.06
N MET A 694 25.34 11.45 -15.59
CA MET A 694 24.84 11.88 -14.28
C MET A 694 25.70 11.30 -13.16
N TYR A 695 25.99 9.99 -13.20
CA TYR A 695 26.82 9.33 -12.19
C TYR A 695 28.25 9.86 -12.16
N ARG A 696 28.84 10.15 -13.33
CA ARG A 696 30.16 10.81 -13.42
C ARG A 696 30.15 12.21 -12.84
N SER A 697 29.12 13.00 -13.12
CA SER A 697 28.96 14.34 -12.53
C SER A 697 28.85 14.28 -11.00
N VAL A 698 28.04 13.37 -10.46
CA VAL A 698 27.93 13.13 -9.02
C VAL A 698 29.29 12.74 -8.44
N THR A 699 29.97 11.78 -9.07
CA THR A 699 31.30 11.31 -8.64
C THR A 699 32.31 12.45 -8.63
N GLY A 700 32.38 13.24 -9.70
CA GLY A 700 33.27 14.39 -9.81
C GLY A 700 33.03 15.42 -8.70
N LEU A 701 31.78 15.77 -8.43
CA LEU A 701 31.45 16.73 -7.36
C LEU A 701 31.80 16.18 -5.96
N LEU A 702 31.52 14.91 -5.68
CA LEU A 702 31.90 14.28 -4.42
C LEU A 702 33.43 14.16 -4.27
N LEU A 703 34.17 13.92 -5.35
CA LEU A 703 35.63 13.96 -5.36
C LEU A 703 36.15 15.38 -5.08
N MET A 704 35.51 16.42 -5.62
CA MET A 704 35.83 17.82 -5.29
C MET A 704 35.59 18.14 -3.81
N GLU A 705 34.50 17.65 -3.21
CA GLU A 705 34.22 17.80 -1.76
C GLU A 705 35.34 17.18 -0.91
N GLN A 706 35.94 16.08 -1.38
CA GLN A 706 37.09 15.42 -0.74
C GLN A 706 38.46 16.05 -1.07
N GLY A 707 38.50 17.11 -1.88
CA GLY A 707 39.74 17.77 -2.33
C GLY A 707 40.53 17.00 -3.40
N LEU A 708 39.93 15.98 -4.02
CA LEU A 708 40.54 15.13 -5.05
C LEU A 708 40.34 15.72 -6.45
N TYR A 709 40.87 16.92 -6.67
CA TYR A 709 40.50 17.75 -7.82
C TYR A 709 40.90 17.19 -9.18
N ARG A 710 42.09 16.61 -9.35
CA ARG A 710 42.47 16.00 -10.65
C ARG A 710 41.61 14.79 -10.99
N LYS A 711 41.40 13.89 -10.03
CA LYS A 711 40.50 12.74 -10.22
C LYS A 711 39.07 13.19 -10.52
N ALA A 712 38.59 14.25 -9.89
CA ALA A 712 37.31 14.86 -10.24
C ALA A 712 37.29 15.37 -11.70
N ALA A 713 38.36 16.05 -12.13
CA ALA A 713 38.49 16.52 -13.50
C ALA A 713 38.49 15.38 -14.53
N ASP A 714 39.05 14.22 -14.20
CA ASP A 714 38.99 13.02 -15.04
C ASP A 714 37.55 12.52 -15.18
N GLN A 715 36.79 12.45 -14.07
CA GLN A 715 35.39 12.03 -14.10
C GLN A 715 34.53 12.96 -14.98
N PHE A 716 34.74 14.27 -14.88
CA PHE A 716 34.03 15.22 -15.75
C PHE A 716 34.50 15.20 -17.20
N ALA A 717 35.67 14.62 -17.51
CA ALA A 717 36.24 14.64 -18.86
C ALA A 717 35.44 13.82 -19.86
N ASP A 718 34.78 12.77 -19.39
CA ASP A 718 33.97 11.87 -20.20
C ASP A 718 32.58 12.46 -20.52
N ASN A 719 32.18 13.54 -19.84
CA ASN A 719 30.93 14.24 -20.07
C ASN A 719 31.10 15.37 -21.09
N SER A 720 30.06 15.62 -21.89
CA SER A 720 30.09 16.62 -22.97
C SER A 720 29.28 17.89 -22.67
N ASP A 721 28.51 17.91 -21.59
CA ASP A 721 27.68 19.06 -21.21
C ASP A 721 28.50 20.22 -20.62
N THR A 722 27.99 21.45 -20.79
CA THR A 722 28.69 22.66 -20.37
C THR A 722 28.90 22.74 -18.85
N THR A 723 28.01 22.15 -18.05
CA THR A 723 28.11 22.16 -16.58
C THR A 723 29.24 21.26 -16.11
N SER A 724 29.38 20.06 -16.66
CA SER A 724 30.54 19.19 -16.41
C SER A 724 31.84 19.83 -16.86
N ILE A 725 31.86 20.49 -18.03
CA ILE A 725 33.05 21.22 -18.53
C ILE A 725 33.43 22.35 -17.57
N TYR A 726 32.46 23.10 -17.05
CA TYR A 726 32.69 24.12 -16.03
C TYR A 726 33.30 23.52 -14.76
N HIS A 727 32.71 22.46 -14.21
CA HIS A 727 33.24 21.82 -13.01
C HIS A 727 34.63 21.22 -13.23
N ARG A 728 34.91 20.69 -14.42
CA ARG A 728 36.25 20.25 -14.83
C ARG A 728 37.26 21.39 -14.84
N ALA A 729 36.89 22.55 -15.38
CA ALA A 729 37.74 23.74 -15.41
C ALA A 729 38.05 24.24 -13.99
N VAL A 730 37.04 24.25 -13.11
CA VAL A 730 37.19 24.60 -11.70
C VAL A 730 38.09 23.61 -10.98
N ALA A 731 37.89 22.30 -11.18
CA ALA A 731 38.69 21.25 -10.58
C ALA A 731 40.17 21.35 -10.98
N LEU A 732 40.50 21.50 -12.27
CA LEU A 732 41.88 21.68 -12.73
C LEU A 732 42.52 22.97 -12.19
N THR A 733 41.74 24.07 -12.10
CA THR A 733 42.22 25.32 -11.50
C THR A 733 42.59 25.11 -10.02
N LYS A 734 41.76 24.39 -9.27
CA LYS A 734 42.00 24.06 -7.85
C LYS A 734 43.13 23.05 -7.65
N ALA A 735 43.37 22.18 -8.62
CA ALA A 735 44.51 21.28 -8.63
C ALA A 735 45.86 21.99 -8.86
N GLY A 736 45.84 23.27 -9.25
CA GLY A 736 47.04 24.04 -9.56
C GLY A 736 47.47 23.96 -11.03
N ASP A 737 46.57 23.55 -11.94
CA ASP A 737 46.83 23.41 -13.38
C ASP A 737 46.03 24.42 -14.23
N PRO A 738 46.16 25.74 -14.02
CA PRO A 738 45.35 26.73 -14.73
C PRO A 738 45.60 26.73 -16.25
N ALA A 739 46.75 26.26 -16.72
CA ALA A 739 47.02 26.11 -18.15
C ALA A 739 46.14 25.03 -18.81
N LEU A 740 45.95 23.89 -18.15
CA LEU A 740 45.07 22.82 -18.64
C LEU A 740 43.60 23.24 -18.59
N ALA A 741 43.23 24.07 -17.61
CA ALA A 741 41.87 24.57 -17.43
C ALA A 741 41.43 25.60 -18.49
N GLN A 742 42.36 26.25 -19.22
CA GLN A 742 42.05 27.45 -20.02
C GLN A 742 41.01 27.21 -21.12
N SER A 743 41.22 26.21 -21.96
CA SER A 743 40.29 25.88 -23.05
C SER A 743 38.90 25.45 -22.55
N LEU A 744 38.84 24.87 -21.35
CA LEU A 744 37.60 24.45 -20.70
C LEU A 744 36.84 25.67 -20.15
N TRP A 745 37.54 26.61 -19.52
CA TRP A 745 36.97 27.90 -19.13
C TRP A 745 36.45 28.70 -20.33
N GLU A 746 37.17 28.70 -21.46
CA GLU A 746 36.71 29.34 -22.70
C GLU A 746 35.42 28.72 -23.23
N THR A 747 35.30 27.39 -23.15
CA THR A 747 34.08 26.67 -23.54
C THR A 747 32.92 26.97 -22.59
N ALA A 748 33.14 26.85 -21.28
CA ALA A 748 32.11 27.07 -20.25
C ALA A 748 31.60 28.53 -20.21
N ALA A 749 32.47 29.50 -20.51
CA ALA A 749 32.14 30.93 -20.53
C ALA A 749 31.18 31.35 -21.64
N ARG A 750 30.94 30.52 -22.68
CA ARG A 750 30.12 30.89 -23.83
C ARG A 750 28.64 31.12 -23.47
N SER A 751 28.14 30.41 -22.47
CA SER A 751 26.73 30.42 -22.08
C SER A 751 26.44 31.11 -20.75
N ASP A 752 27.46 31.52 -19.99
CA ASP A 752 27.30 32.12 -18.67
C ASP A 752 28.23 33.34 -18.48
N SER A 753 27.63 34.51 -18.23
CA SER A 753 28.35 35.77 -18.06
C SER A 753 29.20 35.83 -16.78
N ASN A 754 28.79 35.16 -15.71
CA ASN A 754 29.56 35.07 -14.47
C ASN A 754 30.78 34.17 -14.66
N VAL A 755 30.62 33.06 -15.39
CA VAL A 755 31.74 32.17 -15.76
C VAL A 755 32.71 32.91 -16.68
N SER A 756 32.20 33.67 -17.66
CA SER A 756 33.02 34.53 -18.52
C SER A 756 33.80 35.58 -17.74
N ALA A 757 33.15 36.23 -16.77
CA ALA A 757 33.76 37.20 -15.88
C ALA A 757 34.92 36.61 -15.06
N LEU A 758 34.76 35.39 -14.51
CA LEU A 758 35.81 34.67 -13.79
C LEU A 758 36.95 34.25 -14.70
N LYS A 759 36.65 33.72 -15.89
CA LYS A 759 37.65 33.35 -16.91
C LYS A 759 38.53 34.54 -17.28
N GLN A 760 37.92 35.67 -17.64
CA GLN A 760 38.64 36.88 -18.07
C GLN A 760 39.60 37.40 -16.99
N VAL A 761 39.20 37.27 -15.72
CA VAL A 761 40.04 37.65 -14.58
C VAL A 761 41.15 36.63 -14.36
N LEU A 762 40.83 35.33 -14.41
CA LEU A 762 41.79 34.26 -14.23
C LEU A 762 42.89 34.28 -15.30
N TYR A 763 42.61 34.69 -16.54
CA TYR A 763 43.60 34.77 -17.63
C TYR A 763 44.02 36.20 -18.00
N GLU A 764 43.81 37.15 -17.08
CA GLU A 764 44.32 38.54 -17.19
C GLU A 764 43.85 39.30 -18.45
N GLU A 765 42.74 38.88 -19.04
CA GLU A 765 42.05 39.63 -20.11
C GLU A 765 41.45 40.94 -19.57
N ARG A 766 41.14 40.99 -18.27
CA ARG A 766 40.73 42.19 -17.54
C ARG A 766 41.14 42.17 -16.08
N THR A 767 41.12 43.32 -15.43
CA THR A 767 41.37 43.44 -13.99
C THR A 767 40.15 43.00 -13.15
N PRO A 768 40.35 42.33 -11.99
CA PRO A 768 39.25 41.97 -11.09
C PRO A 768 38.50 43.20 -10.57
N GLN A 769 37.17 43.21 -10.70
CA GLN A 769 36.31 44.31 -10.27
C GLN A 769 35.47 43.95 -9.04
N THR A 770 34.79 42.80 -9.09
CA THR A 770 33.93 42.35 -7.98
C THR A 770 34.76 41.72 -6.85
N ASP A 771 34.21 41.68 -5.65
CA ASP A 771 34.91 41.06 -4.51
C ASP A 771 35.10 39.54 -4.69
N LEU A 772 34.18 38.86 -5.38
CA LEU A 772 34.32 37.45 -5.76
C LEU A 772 35.46 37.27 -6.77
N GLU A 773 35.53 38.09 -7.82
CA GLU A 773 36.61 38.05 -8.80
C GLU A 773 37.98 38.29 -8.16
N LYS A 774 38.09 39.29 -7.26
CA LYS A 774 39.32 39.56 -6.50
C LYS A 774 39.70 38.37 -5.62
N ALA A 775 38.74 37.82 -4.88
CA ALA A 775 38.99 36.69 -3.98
C ALA A 775 39.42 35.43 -4.75
N PHE A 776 38.77 35.17 -5.89
CA PHE A 776 39.10 34.06 -6.78
C PHE A 776 40.49 34.23 -7.41
N TYR A 777 40.80 35.43 -7.92
CA TYR A 777 42.13 35.76 -8.48
C TYR A 777 43.24 35.60 -7.44
N VAL A 778 43.04 36.16 -6.25
CA VAL A 778 43.99 36.04 -5.13
C VAL A 778 44.26 34.58 -4.79
N SER A 779 43.21 33.74 -4.76
CA SER A 779 43.33 32.35 -4.34
C SER A 779 44.01 31.46 -5.37
N TYR A 780 43.82 31.71 -6.68
CA TYR A 780 44.24 30.76 -7.73
C TYR A 780 45.34 31.24 -8.70
N ARG A 781 45.68 32.54 -8.74
CA ARG A 781 46.82 33.04 -9.55
C ARG A 781 48.13 33.05 -8.75
N LEU A 782 48.59 31.86 -8.39
CA LEU A 782 49.80 31.63 -7.57
C LEU A 782 51.08 32.21 -8.18
N ASP A 783 51.11 32.40 -9.50
CA ASP A 783 52.22 32.93 -10.28
C ASP A 783 52.38 34.45 -10.16
N ASN A 784 51.33 35.20 -9.81
CA ASN A 784 51.41 36.65 -9.64
C ASN A 784 51.82 37.03 -8.20
N PRO A 785 53.06 37.49 -7.96
CA PRO A 785 53.53 37.85 -6.63
C PRO A 785 52.82 39.07 -6.02
N ASN A 786 52.17 39.90 -6.86
CA ASN A 786 51.47 41.11 -6.43
C ASN A 786 49.97 40.89 -6.16
N ARG A 787 49.45 39.67 -6.26
CA ARG A 787 48.02 39.38 -6.06
C ARG A 787 47.50 39.82 -4.68
N GLY A 788 48.37 39.89 -3.67
CA GLY A 788 48.03 40.39 -2.33
C GLY A 788 47.47 41.83 -2.31
N ARG A 789 47.78 42.66 -3.32
CA ARG A 789 47.20 44.00 -3.45
C ARG A 789 45.69 43.96 -3.69
N TYR A 790 45.21 42.98 -4.45
CA TYR A 790 43.77 42.83 -4.69
C TYR A 790 43.05 42.40 -3.42
N TRP A 791 43.67 41.57 -2.59
CA TRP A 791 43.11 41.13 -1.30
C TRP A 791 42.81 42.31 -0.37
N GLU A 792 43.70 43.31 -0.29
CA GLU A 792 43.50 44.50 0.54
C GLU A 792 42.20 45.26 0.16
N THR A 793 41.86 45.24 -1.13
CA THR A 793 40.68 45.93 -1.69
C THR A 793 39.36 45.16 -1.62
N ILE A 794 39.37 43.93 -1.10
CA ILE A 794 38.13 43.15 -0.88
C ILE A 794 37.38 43.76 0.31
N ARG A 795 36.10 44.07 0.12
CA ARG A 795 35.23 44.68 1.13
C ARG A 795 34.36 43.64 1.83
N ASN A 796 33.88 42.63 1.10
CA ASN A 796 33.12 41.52 1.67
C ASN A 796 33.99 40.76 2.69
N PRO A 797 33.62 40.74 3.98
CA PRO A 797 34.47 40.19 5.04
C PRO A 797 34.65 38.66 4.91
N THR A 798 33.64 37.93 4.45
CA THR A 798 33.71 36.48 4.20
C THR A 798 34.71 36.18 3.10
N LEU A 799 34.56 36.79 1.92
CA LEU A 799 35.47 36.58 0.79
C LEU A 799 36.90 37.04 1.09
N LYS A 800 37.06 38.14 1.85
CA LYS A 800 38.36 38.62 2.33
C LYS A 800 39.04 37.59 3.24
N THR A 801 38.26 36.91 4.07
CA THR A 801 38.76 35.86 4.96
C THR A 801 39.17 34.62 4.19
N VAL A 802 38.33 34.13 3.27
CA VAL A 802 38.64 32.95 2.44
C VAL A 802 39.92 33.17 1.62
N ALA A 803 40.00 34.27 0.87
CA ALA A 803 41.20 34.59 0.09
C ALA A 803 42.43 34.90 0.96
N GLY A 804 42.22 35.50 2.14
CA GLY A 804 43.29 35.80 3.07
C GLY A 804 43.88 34.55 3.74
N VAL A 805 43.05 33.54 4.01
CA VAL A 805 43.51 32.23 4.49
C VAL A 805 44.32 31.51 3.41
N ALA A 806 43.90 31.57 2.13
CA ALA A 806 44.68 31.02 1.03
C ALA A 806 46.08 31.63 0.97
N LEU A 807 46.19 32.97 1.00
CA LEU A 807 47.48 33.67 1.06
C LEU A 807 48.30 33.31 2.31
N ALA A 808 47.65 33.21 3.48
CA ALA A 808 48.32 32.85 4.73
C ALA A 808 48.93 31.43 4.68
N ASN A 809 48.22 30.49 4.05
CA ASN A 809 48.69 29.14 3.78
C ASN A 809 49.90 29.14 2.83
N ASP A 810 49.86 29.92 1.75
CA ASP A 810 50.99 30.05 0.82
C ASP A 810 52.24 30.62 1.51
N TYR A 811 52.08 31.61 2.40
CA TYR A 811 53.18 32.11 3.23
C TYR A 811 53.73 31.04 4.18
N LEU A 812 52.89 30.17 4.74
CA LEU A 812 53.36 29.05 5.57
C LEU A 812 54.15 28.03 4.75
N ASP A 813 53.69 27.72 3.55
CA ASP A 813 54.37 26.79 2.64
C ASP A 813 55.73 27.35 2.18
N ALA A 814 55.84 28.67 2.03
CA ALA A 814 57.11 29.39 1.85
C ALA A 814 57.94 29.57 3.14
N VAL A 815 57.54 28.95 4.27
CA VAL A 815 58.22 29.02 5.59
C VAL A 815 58.21 30.44 6.20
N GLN A 816 57.34 31.34 5.73
CA GLN A 816 57.19 32.74 6.15
C GLN A 816 56.15 32.91 7.26
N TRP A 817 56.29 32.18 8.37
CA TRP A 817 55.27 32.13 9.45
C TRP A 817 54.91 33.49 10.08
N ARG A 818 55.82 34.48 10.06
CA ARG A 818 55.53 35.84 10.56
C ARG A 818 54.53 36.57 9.68
N ASN A 819 54.64 36.40 8.36
CA ASN A 819 53.70 36.98 7.38
C ASN A 819 52.33 36.34 7.53
N THR A 820 52.28 35.02 7.72
CA THR A 820 51.05 34.30 8.08
C THR A 820 50.42 34.84 9.36
N GLN A 821 51.20 34.99 10.44
CA GLN A 821 50.66 35.50 11.71
C GLN A 821 50.08 36.91 11.56
N LEU A 822 50.79 37.80 10.86
CA LEU A 822 50.32 39.17 10.58
C LEU A 822 49.02 39.13 9.76
N MET A 823 48.99 38.32 8.71
CA MET A 823 47.81 38.14 7.86
C MET A 823 46.60 37.67 8.64
N LEU A 824 46.74 36.59 9.42
CA LEU A 824 45.65 36.03 10.23
C LEU A 824 45.15 37.02 11.29
N SER A 825 46.03 37.85 11.85
CA SER A 825 45.64 38.89 12.81
C SER A 825 44.88 40.06 12.18
N GLY A 826 45.03 40.27 10.87
CA GLY A 826 44.34 41.32 10.10
C GLY A 826 43.03 40.85 9.46
N LEU A 827 42.59 39.61 9.71
CA LEU A 827 41.34 39.08 9.17
C LEU A 827 40.11 39.63 9.94
N PRO A 828 38.96 39.78 9.27
CA PRO A 828 37.71 40.18 9.91
C PRO A 828 37.30 39.31 11.12
N ALA A 829 36.55 39.92 12.05
CA ALA A 829 36.03 39.27 13.25
C ALA A 829 34.94 38.22 12.93
N ASP A 830 34.76 37.24 13.82
CA ASP A 830 33.85 36.10 13.61
C ASP A 830 32.39 36.50 13.38
N THR A 831 31.93 37.55 14.04
CA THR A 831 30.54 38.00 13.95
C THR A 831 30.18 38.60 12.60
N THR A 832 31.15 38.86 11.73
CA THR A 832 30.94 39.51 10.43
C THR A 832 31.19 38.58 9.24
N ILE A 833 31.53 37.31 9.45
CA ILE A 833 31.89 36.36 8.41
C ILE A 833 31.05 35.08 8.47
N SER A 834 30.99 34.32 7.38
CA SER A 834 30.26 33.05 7.35
C SER A 834 30.91 31.97 8.21
N ASP A 835 30.13 31.00 8.68
CA ASP A 835 30.64 29.85 9.44
C ASP A 835 31.75 29.08 8.70
N TYR A 836 31.65 29.03 7.36
CA TYR A 836 32.69 28.45 6.51
C TYR A 836 34.02 29.22 6.61
N ALA A 837 33.96 30.57 6.53
CA ALA A 837 35.13 31.42 6.66
C ALA A 837 35.73 31.38 8.09
N VAL A 838 34.90 31.33 9.13
CA VAL A 838 35.34 31.11 10.53
C VAL A 838 36.13 29.80 10.62
N SER A 839 35.57 28.72 10.07
CA SER A 839 36.18 27.39 10.08
C SER A 839 37.56 27.39 9.40
N LEU A 840 37.68 27.98 8.19
CA LEU A 840 38.96 28.11 7.49
C LEU A 840 39.99 28.94 8.27
N ARG A 841 39.57 30.06 8.87
CA ARG A 841 40.45 30.91 9.67
C ARG A 841 41.02 30.16 10.87
N ASN A 842 40.16 29.42 11.57
CA ASN A 842 40.54 28.61 12.72
C ASN A 842 41.48 27.46 12.33
N LEU A 843 41.24 26.81 11.19
CA LEU A 843 42.16 25.81 10.62
C LEU A 843 43.54 26.41 10.29
N ALA A 844 43.59 27.58 9.66
CA ALA A 844 44.85 28.25 9.34
C ALA A 844 45.63 28.65 10.60
N ALA A 845 44.94 29.12 11.64
CA ALA A 845 45.53 29.40 12.94
C ALA A 845 46.05 28.12 13.63
N LEU A 846 45.30 27.02 13.55
CA LEU A 846 45.74 25.71 14.04
C LEU A 846 47.00 25.22 13.31
N ARG A 847 47.02 25.33 11.98
CA ARG A 847 48.19 25.01 11.14
C ARG A 847 49.40 25.83 11.53
N LEU A 848 49.25 27.14 11.75
CA LEU A 848 50.32 28.02 12.24
C LEU A 848 50.84 27.58 13.61
N SER A 849 49.95 27.19 14.54
CA SER A 849 50.33 26.71 15.87
C SER A 849 51.08 25.37 15.81
N ALA A 850 50.65 24.44 14.94
CA ALA A 850 51.35 23.20 14.65
C ALA A 850 52.74 23.45 14.05
N PHE A 851 52.85 24.42 13.13
CA PHE A 851 54.11 24.85 12.54
C PHE A 851 55.08 25.38 13.59
N ARG A 852 54.59 26.22 14.51
CA ARG A 852 55.36 26.81 15.62
C ARG A 852 55.64 25.85 16.79
N ARG A 853 55.14 24.61 16.73
CA ARG A 853 55.23 23.61 17.81
C ARG A 853 54.60 24.10 19.13
N SER A 854 53.55 24.91 19.04
CA SER A 854 52.84 25.47 20.20
C SER A 854 51.60 24.64 20.53
N ILE A 855 51.77 23.63 21.40
CA ILE A 855 50.68 22.67 21.70
C ILE A 855 49.47 23.32 22.36
N GLY A 856 49.66 24.21 23.34
CA GLY A 856 48.54 24.83 24.04
C GLY A 856 47.70 25.69 23.09
N SER A 857 48.36 26.39 22.17
CA SER A 857 47.66 27.16 21.14
C SER A 857 46.97 26.24 20.13
N ALA A 858 47.61 25.14 19.71
CA ALA A 858 46.99 24.17 18.81
C ALA A 858 45.74 23.52 19.44
N GLU A 859 45.80 23.09 20.69
CA GLU A 859 44.65 22.53 21.41
C GLU A 859 43.53 23.57 21.58
N THR A 860 43.88 24.85 21.80
CA THR A 860 42.90 25.94 21.91
C THR A 860 42.21 26.21 20.58
N MET A 861 42.96 26.27 19.48
CA MET A 861 42.40 26.49 18.13
C MET A 861 41.57 25.29 17.67
N ALA A 862 41.99 24.07 17.99
CA ALA A 862 41.26 22.85 17.66
C ALA A 862 39.93 22.69 18.43
N ARG A 863 39.64 23.55 19.42
CA ARG A 863 38.35 23.62 20.13
C ARG A 863 37.44 24.74 19.61
N GLN A 864 37.94 25.61 18.74
CA GLN A 864 37.14 26.66 18.12
C GLN A 864 36.12 26.05 17.14
N PRO A 865 35.04 26.79 16.77
CA PRO A 865 34.06 26.33 15.80
C PRO A 865 34.72 25.95 14.47
N ILE A 866 34.56 24.69 14.07
CA ILE A 866 35.05 24.10 12.81
C ILE A 866 33.92 23.24 12.23
N LEU A 867 33.56 23.50 10.98
CA LEU A 867 32.50 22.79 10.28
C LEU A 867 32.81 21.29 10.11
N PRO A 868 31.79 20.41 10.03
CA PRO A 868 31.98 18.96 9.85
C PRO A 868 32.93 18.58 8.70
N GLN A 869 32.78 19.22 7.54
CA GLN A 869 33.64 19.02 6.35
C GLN A 869 35.12 19.34 6.59
N HIS A 870 35.45 20.15 7.60
CA HIS A 870 36.82 20.57 7.94
C HIS A 870 37.40 19.79 9.13
N GLN A 871 36.66 18.83 9.70
CA GLN A 871 37.09 18.07 10.87
C GLN A 871 38.29 17.17 10.59
N ALA A 872 38.39 16.62 9.37
CA ALA A 872 39.55 15.82 8.97
C ALA A 872 40.85 16.65 9.00
N GLU A 873 40.82 17.86 8.44
CA GLU A 873 41.96 18.78 8.43
C GLU A 873 42.32 19.26 9.84
N ARG A 874 41.31 19.54 10.68
CA ARG A 874 41.52 19.87 12.09
C ARG A 874 42.28 18.75 12.79
N ALA A 875 41.78 17.52 12.68
CA ALA A 875 42.41 16.35 13.30
C ALA A 875 43.85 16.19 12.77
N TYR A 876 44.05 16.32 11.46
CA TYR A 876 45.38 16.26 10.85
C TYR A 876 46.37 17.29 11.43
N TRP A 877 46.01 18.58 11.47
CA TRP A 877 46.90 19.61 11.99
C TRP A 877 47.16 19.48 13.49
N LEU A 878 46.18 19.03 14.26
CA LEU A 878 46.36 18.72 15.68
C LEU A 878 47.29 17.50 15.88
N ALA A 879 47.16 16.46 15.06
CA ALA A 879 48.05 15.30 15.08
C ALA A 879 49.50 15.70 14.78
N GLN A 880 49.70 16.55 13.76
CA GLN A 880 51.00 17.15 13.44
C GLN A 880 51.58 17.96 14.61
N ALA A 881 50.75 18.73 15.33
CA ALA A 881 51.20 19.47 16.51
C ALA A 881 51.68 18.54 17.63
N TYR A 882 50.97 17.43 17.87
CA TYR A 882 51.38 16.41 18.84
C TYR A 882 52.64 15.66 18.42
N GLU A 883 52.75 15.27 17.15
CA GLU A 883 53.92 14.58 16.61
C GLU A 883 55.18 15.44 16.75
N ARG A 884 55.13 16.69 16.27
CA ARG A 884 56.26 17.63 16.33
C ARG A 884 56.66 18.01 17.75
N SER A 885 55.74 17.90 18.70
CA SER A 885 55.97 18.14 20.13
C SER A 885 56.30 16.87 20.93
N ARG A 886 56.59 15.75 20.25
CA ARG A 886 56.99 14.46 20.83
C ARG A 886 55.91 13.84 21.75
N GLN A 887 54.63 13.94 21.40
CA GLN A 887 53.50 13.28 22.06
C GLN A 887 52.85 12.19 21.16
N PRO A 888 53.55 11.09 20.85
CA PRO A 888 53.11 10.13 19.82
C PRO A 888 51.83 9.38 20.16
N ALA A 889 51.55 9.13 21.46
CA ALA A 889 50.30 8.47 21.86
C ALA A 889 49.07 9.29 21.48
N LYS A 890 49.10 10.60 21.71
CA LYS A 890 48.02 11.51 21.30
C LYS A 890 47.98 11.68 19.78
N ALA A 891 49.14 11.86 19.15
CA ALA A 891 49.22 11.96 17.69
C ALA A 891 48.57 10.76 17.00
N GLY A 892 48.84 9.54 17.44
CA GLY A 892 48.24 8.33 16.86
C GLY A 892 46.73 8.16 17.09
N VAL A 893 46.15 8.77 18.11
CA VAL A 893 44.67 8.81 18.28
C VAL A 893 44.07 9.77 17.25
N VAL A 894 44.62 10.97 17.16
CA VAL A 894 44.08 12.02 16.28
C VAL A 894 44.35 11.72 14.80
N TYR A 895 45.46 11.07 14.45
CA TYR A 895 45.68 10.58 13.07
C TYR A 895 44.62 9.55 12.65
N ARG A 896 44.17 8.68 13.56
CA ARG A 896 43.10 7.73 13.25
C ARG A 896 41.77 8.44 13.02
N GLU A 897 41.46 9.47 13.79
CA GLU A 897 40.29 10.33 13.56
C GLU A 897 40.37 11.00 12.18
N ALA A 898 41.51 11.60 11.83
CA ALA A 898 41.71 12.23 10.52
C ALA A 898 41.54 11.25 9.36
N LEU A 899 42.10 10.03 9.49
CA LEU A 899 42.00 8.97 8.49
C LEU A 899 40.58 8.39 8.37
N GLN A 900 39.81 8.36 9.45
CA GLN A 900 38.40 7.92 9.39
C GLN A 900 37.54 8.91 8.61
N LEU A 901 37.78 10.21 8.77
CA LEU A 901 36.99 11.26 8.12
C LEU A 901 37.41 11.50 6.65
N ALA A 902 38.70 11.42 6.34
CA ALA A 902 39.24 11.63 5.00
C ALA A 902 40.28 10.55 4.62
N PRO A 903 39.84 9.30 4.41
CA PRO A 903 40.74 8.16 4.16
C PRO A 903 41.51 8.23 2.83
N LEU A 904 41.13 9.14 1.94
CA LEU A 904 41.71 9.31 0.61
C LEU A 904 42.51 10.61 0.44
N ASN A 905 42.56 11.48 1.45
CA ASN A 905 43.32 12.72 1.36
C ASN A 905 44.83 12.41 1.39
N ALA A 906 45.54 12.67 0.29
CA ALA A 906 46.94 12.30 0.14
C ALA A 906 47.85 12.90 1.23
N GLN A 907 47.58 14.12 1.69
CA GLN A 907 48.39 14.79 2.72
C GLN A 907 48.24 14.09 4.07
N ILE A 908 47.00 13.81 4.48
CA ILE A 908 46.68 13.14 5.74
C ILE A 908 47.25 11.72 5.73
N VAL A 909 47.03 10.98 4.64
CA VAL A 909 47.50 9.60 4.49
C VAL A 909 49.02 9.53 4.49
N THR A 910 49.70 10.42 3.77
CA THR A 910 51.16 10.49 3.74
C THR A 910 51.73 10.70 5.14
N ALA A 911 51.22 11.70 5.87
CA ALA A 911 51.70 11.99 7.22
C ALA A 911 51.42 10.85 8.20
N ALA A 912 50.23 10.27 8.18
CA ALA A 912 49.89 9.16 9.06
C ALA A 912 50.71 7.90 8.73
N ALA A 913 50.95 7.61 7.45
CA ALA A 913 51.79 6.50 7.02
C ALA A 913 53.25 6.70 7.44
N GLN A 914 53.79 7.91 7.31
CA GLN A 914 55.12 8.26 7.81
C GLN A 914 55.21 8.12 9.34
N PHE A 915 54.18 8.54 10.07
CA PHE A 915 54.08 8.37 11.51
C PHE A 915 54.06 6.89 11.93
N GLU A 916 53.27 6.04 11.28
CA GLU A 916 53.24 4.59 11.54
C GLU A 916 54.57 3.91 11.16
N ARG A 917 55.19 4.34 10.05
CA ARG A 917 56.51 3.88 9.62
C ARG A 917 57.58 4.18 10.67
N GLN A 918 57.60 5.37 11.26
CA GLN A 918 58.53 5.74 12.35
C GLN A 918 58.37 4.84 13.59
N ARG A 919 57.19 4.22 13.77
CA ARG A 919 56.88 3.30 14.87
C ARG A 919 57.04 1.82 14.49
N ASN A 920 57.73 1.56 13.37
CA ASN A 920 57.97 0.23 12.84
C ASN A 920 56.69 -0.55 12.46
N ARG A 921 55.59 0.16 12.17
CA ARG A 921 54.32 -0.40 11.69
C ARG A 921 54.20 -0.27 10.18
N ILE A 922 55.08 -0.97 9.47
CA ILE A 922 55.24 -0.83 8.01
C ILE A 922 54.01 -1.31 7.24
N ARG A 923 53.46 -2.49 7.57
CA ARG A 923 52.31 -3.06 6.86
C ARG A 923 51.05 -2.18 6.94
N PRO A 924 50.63 -1.70 8.13
CA PRO A 924 49.53 -0.74 8.21
C PRO A 924 49.79 0.55 7.43
N ALA A 925 51.01 1.09 7.46
CA ALA A 925 51.37 2.27 6.69
C ALA A 925 51.23 2.03 5.17
N TYR A 926 51.65 0.86 4.69
CA TYR A 926 51.52 0.48 3.28
C TYR A 926 50.06 0.33 2.85
N GLU A 927 49.23 -0.34 3.66
CA GLU A 927 47.80 -0.53 3.36
C GLU A 927 47.06 0.82 3.26
N LEU A 928 47.39 1.79 4.13
CA LEU A 928 46.85 3.15 4.05
C LEU A 928 47.22 3.84 2.73
N VAL A 929 48.50 3.81 2.36
CA VAL A 929 49.00 4.48 1.15
C VAL A 929 48.45 3.81 -0.10
N LEU A 930 48.42 2.48 -0.16
CA LEU A 930 47.89 1.73 -1.30
C LEU A 930 46.43 2.11 -1.60
N LYS A 931 45.60 2.20 -0.56
CA LYS A 931 44.18 2.57 -0.69
C LYS A 931 44.00 4.00 -1.21
N ALA A 932 44.80 4.95 -0.73
CA ALA A 932 44.72 6.34 -1.16
C ALA A 932 45.33 6.57 -2.56
N LEU A 933 46.35 5.80 -2.93
CA LEU A 933 47.09 5.97 -4.18
C LEU A 933 46.20 5.75 -5.41
N LEU A 934 45.21 4.86 -5.33
CA LEU A 934 44.21 4.63 -6.40
C LEU A 934 43.45 5.91 -6.82
N PHE A 935 43.36 6.89 -5.92
CA PHE A 935 42.67 8.17 -6.15
C PHE A 935 43.63 9.35 -6.28
N ASN A 936 44.93 9.14 -6.08
CA ASN A 936 45.97 10.17 -6.02
C ASN A 936 47.25 9.71 -6.75
N GLU A 937 47.11 9.11 -7.93
CA GLU A 937 48.22 8.50 -8.67
C GLU A 937 49.29 9.50 -9.12
N ASP A 938 48.97 10.78 -9.05
CA ASP A 938 49.78 11.92 -9.45
C ASP A 938 50.34 12.71 -8.25
N ASN A 939 50.05 12.28 -7.02
CA ASN A 939 50.56 12.94 -5.82
C ASN A 939 52.00 12.47 -5.53
N ALA A 940 52.97 13.36 -5.77
CA ALA A 940 54.39 13.06 -5.63
C ALA A 940 54.78 12.60 -4.20
N GLU A 941 54.29 13.26 -3.15
CA GLU A 941 54.64 12.91 -1.76
C GLU A 941 54.06 11.55 -1.33
N LEU A 942 52.84 11.24 -1.77
CA LEU A 942 52.23 9.94 -1.53
C LEU A 942 53.00 8.83 -2.28
N LEU A 943 53.39 9.07 -3.54
CA LEU A 943 54.20 8.15 -4.33
C LEU A 943 55.59 7.92 -3.72
N LYS A 944 56.28 8.97 -3.25
CA LYS A 944 57.55 8.82 -2.52
C LYS A 944 57.39 7.93 -1.29
N THR A 945 56.30 8.12 -0.55
CA THR A 945 55.99 7.32 0.64
C THR A 945 55.67 5.88 0.27
N TYR A 946 54.90 5.65 -0.81
CA TYR A 946 54.62 4.32 -1.36
C TYR A 946 55.91 3.57 -1.74
N VAL A 947 56.76 4.17 -2.57
CA VAL A 947 58.04 3.60 -3.02
C VAL A 947 58.91 3.24 -1.81
N THR A 948 58.97 4.14 -0.82
CA THR A 948 59.73 3.93 0.41
C THR A 948 59.23 2.72 1.22
N LEU A 949 57.91 2.57 1.35
CA LEU A 949 57.26 1.46 2.06
C LEU A 949 57.36 0.13 1.31
N CYS A 950 57.33 0.15 -0.03
CA CYS A 950 57.61 -1.02 -0.85
C CYS A 950 59.03 -1.56 -0.58
N LEU A 951 60.03 -0.67 -0.55
CA LEU A 951 61.40 -1.04 -0.18
C LEU A 951 61.48 -1.60 1.25
N ASP A 952 60.78 -0.99 2.23
CA ASP A 952 60.75 -1.49 3.61
C ASP A 952 60.13 -2.90 3.73
N GLN A 953 59.28 -3.30 2.78
CA GLN A 953 58.67 -4.63 2.72
C GLN A 953 59.33 -5.59 1.71
N SER A 954 60.46 -5.20 1.11
CA SER A 954 61.11 -6.00 0.05
C SER A 954 60.24 -6.24 -1.20
N LEU A 955 59.31 -5.34 -1.50
CA LEU A 955 58.44 -5.34 -2.69
C LEU A 955 59.11 -4.55 -3.83
N PHE A 956 60.22 -5.05 -4.37
CA PHE A 956 61.09 -4.28 -5.28
C PHE A 956 60.43 -3.89 -6.61
N ASP A 957 59.69 -4.80 -7.25
CA ASP A 957 59.02 -4.53 -8.52
C ASP A 957 57.97 -3.40 -8.39
N TYR A 958 57.19 -3.44 -7.30
CA TYR A 958 56.24 -2.38 -6.97
C TYR A 958 56.93 -1.05 -6.65
N ALA A 959 58.15 -1.09 -6.08
CA ALA A 959 58.94 0.10 -5.82
C ALA A 959 59.47 0.72 -7.12
N SER A 960 59.92 -0.10 -8.08
CA SER A 960 60.36 0.38 -9.41
C SER A 960 59.20 0.96 -10.22
N ASP A 961 58.03 0.32 -10.19
CA ASP A 961 56.84 0.83 -10.88
C ASP A 961 56.37 2.16 -10.28
N GLY A 962 56.37 2.25 -8.94
CA GLY A 962 56.08 3.50 -8.23
C GLY A 962 57.07 4.62 -8.57
N LEU A 963 58.35 4.30 -8.75
CA LEU A 963 59.38 5.26 -9.14
C LEU A 963 59.17 5.76 -10.58
N ALA A 964 58.69 4.91 -11.48
CA ALA A 964 58.32 5.32 -12.84
C ALA A 964 57.13 6.29 -12.84
N LYS A 965 56.09 6.03 -12.04
CA LYS A 965 54.96 6.96 -11.84
C LYS A 965 55.41 8.29 -11.21
N LEU A 966 56.30 8.23 -10.20
CA LEU A 966 56.84 9.43 -9.55
C LEU A 966 57.58 10.35 -10.53
N ARG A 967 58.23 9.79 -11.55
CA ARG A 967 58.92 10.58 -12.59
C ARG A 967 57.97 11.50 -13.35
N ALA A 968 56.72 11.07 -13.56
CA ALA A 968 55.70 11.88 -14.22
C ALA A 968 55.05 12.89 -13.26
N ALA A 969 54.97 12.56 -11.97
CA ALA A 969 54.27 13.35 -10.96
C ALA A 969 55.12 14.45 -10.28
N ALA A 970 56.43 14.25 -10.15
CA ALA A 970 57.31 15.17 -9.41
C ALA A 970 58.12 16.11 -10.34
N PRO A 971 58.45 17.33 -9.89
CA PRO A 971 59.42 18.19 -10.58
C PRO A 971 60.76 17.47 -10.79
N ALA A 972 61.43 17.75 -11.91
CA ALA A 972 62.67 17.05 -12.27
C ALA A 972 63.76 17.10 -11.18
N THR A 973 63.89 18.24 -10.49
CA THR A 973 64.84 18.44 -9.39
C THR A 973 64.50 17.57 -8.18
N ASP A 974 63.23 17.49 -7.83
CA ASP A 974 62.72 16.74 -6.69
C ASP A 974 62.76 15.22 -6.94
N TYR A 975 62.43 14.79 -8.17
CA TYR A 975 62.60 13.40 -8.61
C TYR A 975 64.06 12.93 -8.51
N GLN A 976 65.01 13.74 -8.97
CA GLN A 976 66.44 13.41 -8.88
C GLN A 976 66.90 13.28 -7.43
N ALA A 977 66.48 14.19 -6.55
CA ALA A 977 66.81 14.13 -5.13
C ALA A 977 66.26 12.85 -4.47
N PHE A 978 65.01 12.49 -4.76
CA PHE A 978 64.42 11.26 -4.24
C PHE A 978 65.07 10.00 -4.81
N THR A 979 65.44 9.99 -6.10
CA THR A 979 66.08 8.82 -6.75
C THR A 979 67.43 8.48 -6.10
N ALA A 980 68.22 9.48 -5.70
CA ALA A 980 69.45 9.24 -4.94
C ALA A 980 69.16 8.53 -3.61
N THR A 981 68.12 8.98 -2.89
CA THR A 981 67.68 8.35 -1.63
C THR A 981 67.18 6.92 -1.84
N TYR A 982 66.47 6.67 -2.95
CA TYR A 982 66.01 5.34 -3.34
C TYR A 982 67.18 4.38 -3.58
N GLN A 983 68.19 4.79 -4.34
CA GLN A 983 69.37 3.98 -4.65
C GLN A 983 70.19 3.66 -3.40
N GLU A 984 70.41 4.65 -2.54
CA GLU A 984 71.10 4.46 -1.26
C GLU A 984 70.40 3.42 -0.39
N LYS A 985 69.07 3.51 -0.28
CA LYS A 985 68.27 2.57 0.49
C LYS A 985 68.29 1.16 -0.11
N LEU A 986 68.16 1.04 -1.44
CA LEU A 986 68.23 -0.25 -2.13
C LEU A 986 69.58 -0.93 -1.89
N ALA A 987 70.69 -0.21 -2.07
CA ALA A 987 72.05 -0.73 -1.82
C ALA A 987 72.24 -1.15 -0.35
N SER A 988 71.64 -0.44 0.61
CA SER A 988 71.67 -0.82 2.03
C SER A 988 70.94 -2.14 2.30
N ILE A 989 69.81 -2.38 1.63
CA ILE A 989 69.02 -3.61 1.74
C ILE A 989 69.79 -4.77 1.10
N GLU A 990 70.38 -4.58 -0.09
CA GLU A 990 71.21 -5.57 -0.77
C GLU A 990 72.42 -5.98 0.07
N LYS A 991 73.17 -5.01 0.61
CA LYS A 991 74.31 -5.25 1.50
C LYS A 991 73.91 -5.95 2.81
N SER A 992 72.70 -5.71 3.31
CA SER A 992 72.16 -6.44 4.46
C SER A 992 71.85 -7.89 4.10
N ARG A 993 71.27 -8.16 2.92
CA ARG A 993 71.02 -9.52 2.43
C ARG A 993 72.31 -10.31 2.22
N GLU A 994 73.35 -9.69 1.65
CA GLU A 994 74.67 -10.32 1.48
C GLU A 994 75.33 -10.70 2.82
N LYS A 995 75.09 -9.93 3.88
CA LYS A 995 75.61 -10.21 5.23
C LYS A 995 74.86 -11.31 6.00
N PHE A 996 73.60 -11.59 5.65
CA PHE A 996 72.79 -12.65 6.28
C PHE A 996 72.71 -13.92 5.42
N GLY A 997 73.19 -13.87 4.17
CA GLY A 997 73.32 -15.02 3.26
C GLY A 997 74.68 -15.72 3.28
N GLN A 998 75.60 -15.29 4.14
CA GLN A 998 76.78 -16.03 4.61
C GLN A 998 76.53 -16.53 6.02
#